data_AF-A0ABC9FDJ8-F1
#
_entry.id   AF-A0ABC9FDJ8-F1
#
_cell.length_a   1.000
_cell.length_b   1.000
_cell.length_c   1.000
_cell.angle_alpha   90.00
_cell.angle_beta   90.00
_cell.angle_gamma   90.00
#
_symmetry.space_group_name_H-M   'P 1'
#
loop_
_entity.id
_entity.type
_entity.pdbx_description
1 polymer ?
#
loop_
_entity_poly.entity_id
_entity_poly.type
_entity_poly.pdbx_seq_one_letter_code
_entity_poly.pdbx_strand_id
1 'polypeptide(L)'
;MIIKESPSPRMGHTLTSVGNSTYVIGGRGGPSEILDDVWALQSTENTWLRLECSRDIFRPRHRHAAAAAASKIYVFGGLSNEGVYSCMNIFDTKSKQWRMLTAAGEWPCARHSHSLVSYGSKLFMFGGHDGQRALNDFYSFDTTTLRWNRESTNGGTPSPRFSHCMFIYKNYLGILGGCPITENNQEVTLLNLNHGVWFSVSIPLLSQCLCVRSSSVVIEDDLVILGGGASCYAFGTKFNEPITVDLHSVESMFNVDDNKFGMLIQSCDVMSTVDLSGDEQNGIIGHDMKSQNDAGSGGFTNSGPLVLQLEKKYAKLAKDILKKFGWLDLARKVRVSHDNSHVLFPVNEAFHVLSDEHIKMEHDDPCALGESLAFTEKKLAGDNLSLLNALKMLSSCNGSFLKDELAISRKPSKSPQTVMKELVSSLLETKGMPSRLLEQLPTRWETLGDIIILPKTCFKDPLWESVSEELWPLVAKSLSAQRLARQGKIMPNGTRDSTLELLLGDNGWVTHHENGIRYSLDATKCMFSSGNRSEKLRMGQLNCRDEVVVDLFAGIGYFVIPFLVKANAKFVYACEWNPHAVEALRRNVHDNNVQDRCMILEGDNRVTAPKGVADRVCLGLLPSSECSWVTAVKALRVEGGIMHIHGNVNDSDETRWLDNVVESISNIAKAHGKNGLSWNVSLEHVERVKWYGPHIRHLVVDVRCRPI
;
A
#
# COMPACT_ATOMS: atom_id res chain seq x y z
N MET A 1 19.30 39.77 -2.96
CA MET A 1 18.21 39.32 -2.06
C MET A 1 18.30 37.82 -1.96
N ILE A 2 18.49 37.27 -0.75
CA ILE A 2 18.45 35.83 -0.51
C ILE A 2 16.97 35.46 -0.44
N ILE A 3 16.42 34.89 -1.51
CA ILE A 3 15.14 34.20 -1.41
C ILE A 3 15.47 32.81 -0.87
N LYS A 4 15.09 32.54 0.39
CA LYS A 4 15.12 31.19 0.98
C LYS A 4 14.03 30.35 0.32
N GLU A 5 14.31 29.83 -0.87
CA GLU A 5 13.43 28.88 -1.57
C GLU A 5 13.80 27.45 -1.19
N SER A 6 12.82 26.55 -1.23
CA SER A 6 12.98 25.11 -1.03
C SER A 6 12.46 24.34 -2.24
N PRO A 7 12.90 23.09 -2.46
CA PRO A 7 12.33 22.26 -3.52
C PRO A 7 10.82 22.10 -3.34
N SER A 8 10.07 22.23 -4.44
CA SER A 8 8.63 21.97 -4.47
C SER A 8 8.27 20.54 -4.00
N PRO A 9 7.07 20.33 -3.43
CA PRO A 9 6.57 18.99 -3.11
C PRO A 9 6.67 18.07 -4.34
N ARG A 10 7.31 16.91 -4.18
CA ARG A 10 7.63 16.03 -5.32
C ARG A 10 7.77 14.57 -4.91
N MET A 11 7.51 13.66 -5.85
CA MET A 11 7.70 12.22 -5.67
C MET A 11 8.67 11.61 -6.70
N GLY A 12 9.30 10.48 -6.35
CA GLY A 12 10.21 9.77 -7.24
C GLY A 12 11.47 10.56 -7.61
N HIS A 13 11.85 11.55 -6.80
CA HIS A 13 13.16 12.17 -6.84
C HIS A 13 14.20 11.23 -6.20
N THR A 14 15.49 11.52 -6.38
CA THR A 14 16.55 10.89 -5.60
C THR A 14 17.16 11.87 -4.61
N LEU A 15 17.62 11.34 -3.48
CA LEU A 15 18.37 12.04 -2.45
C LEU A 15 19.75 11.39 -2.35
N THR A 16 20.82 12.18 -2.45
CA THR A 16 22.19 11.65 -2.37
C THR A 16 23.10 12.64 -1.66
N SER A 17 23.79 12.19 -0.61
CA SER A 17 24.74 13.02 0.14
C SER A 17 26.15 12.89 -0.41
N VAL A 18 26.83 14.03 -0.57
CA VAL A 18 28.24 14.12 -0.99
C VAL A 18 28.92 15.21 -0.18
N GLY A 19 29.84 14.82 0.71
CA GLY A 19 30.44 15.75 1.68
C GLY A 19 29.37 16.33 2.61
N ASN A 20 29.39 17.65 2.82
CA ASN A 20 28.44 18.36 3.70
C ASN A 20 27.14 18.81 3.01
N SER A 21 26.85 18.26 1.82
CA SER A 21 25.70 18.65 1.02
C SER A 21 24.86 17.44 0.65
N THR A 22 23.53 17.60 0.72
CA THR A 22 22.56 16.60 0.24
C THR A 22 21.86 17.11 -0.99
N TYR A 23 21.86 16.33 -2.06
CA TYR A 23 21.33 16.73 -3.36
C TYR A 23 19.98 16.05 -3.62
N VAL A 24 18.99 16.85 -4.02
CA VAL A 24 17.70 16.40 -4.55
C VAL A 24 17.75 16.53 -6.07
N ILE A 25 17.49 15.44 -6.79
CA ILE A 25 17.55 15.43 -8.25
C ILE A 25 16.20 14.99 -8.83
N GLY A 26 15.65 15.83 -9.70
CA GLY A 26 14.44 15.56 -10.48
C GLY A 26 13.21 15.22 -9.65
N GLY A 27 12.39 14.29 -10.16
CA GLY A 27 11.13 13.87 -9.55
C GLY A 27 9.91 14.39 -10.31
N ARG A 28 8.75 14.39 -9.65
CA ARG A 28 7.47 14.81 -10.23
C ARG A 28 6.64 15.57 -9.19
N GLY A 29 6.24 16.80 -9.51
CA GLY A 29 5.40 17.66 -8.67
C GLY A 29 3.90 17.45 -8.89
N GLY A 30 3.51 17.03 -10.10
CA GLY A 30 2.12 16.78 -10.47
C GLY A 30 2.01 15.90 -11.71
N PRO A 31 0.78 15.61 -12.20
CA PRO A 31 0.59 14.66 -13.29
C PRO A 31 1.38 14.97 -14.57
N SER A 32 1.55 16.24 -14.92
CA SER A 32 2.30 16.65 -16.11
C SER A 32 3.64 17.32 -15.79
N GLU A 33 3.94 17.52 -14.51
CA GLU A 33 5.10 18.27 -14.04
C GLU A 33 6.21 17.31 -13.62
N ILE A 34 7.03 16.91 -14.60
CA ILE A 34 8.24 16.12 -14.38
C ILE A 34 9.42 17.09 -14.30
N LEU A 35 10.27 16.89 -13.31
CA LEU A 35 11.31 17.83 -12.92
C LEU A 35 12.70 17.33 -13.33
N ASP A 36 13.58 18.25 -13.68
CA ASP A 36 14.99 18.07 -14.02
C ASP A 36 15.92 18.91 -13.13
N ASP A 37 15.36 19.63 -12.16
CA ASP A 37 16.09 20.54 -11.30
C ASP A 37 16.96 19.78 -10.28
N VAL A 38 18.03 20.46 -9.85
CA VAL A 38 18.93 19.99 -8.80
C VAL A 38 18.89 20.99 -7.67
N TRP A 39 18.58 20.50 -6.47
CA TRP A 39 18.66 21.28 -5.24
C TRP A 39 19.75 20.72 -4.36
N ALA A 40 20.51 21.58 -3.68
CA ALA A 40 21.46 21.20 -2.65
C ALA A 40 21.01 21.77 -1.31
N LEU A 41 20.89 20.89 -0.31
CA LEU A 41 20.78 21.28 1.09
C LEU A 41 22.19 21.30 1.68
N GLN A 42 22.62 22.47 2.14
CA GLN A 42 23.89 22.61 2.86
C GLN A 42 23.67 22.27 4.33
N SER A 43 24.25 21.17 4.80
CA SER A 43 23.96 20.62 6.14
C SER A 43 24.40 21.54 7.28
N THR A 44 25.45 22.34 7.09
CA THR A 44 25.97 23.26 8.13
C THR A 44 25.09 24.48 8.32
N GLU A 45 24.45 24.96 7.26
CA GLU A 45 23.64 26.18 7.27
C GLU A 45 22.13 25.89 7.27
N ASN A 46 21.75 24.63 7.01
CA ASN A 46 20.38 24.19 6.78
C ASN A 46 19.65 25.05 5.72
N THR A 47 20.37 25.42 4.67
CA THR A 47 19.91 26.27 3.57
C THR A 47 19.78 25.46 2.29
N TRP A 48 18.67 25.69 1.59
CA TRP A 48 18.44 25.14 0.27
C TRP A 48 18.99 26.08 -0.80
N LEU A 49 19.63 25.48 -1.81
CA LEU A 49 20.14 26.21 -2.95
C LEU A 49 19.77 25.46 -4.24
N ARG A 50 19.00 26.12 -5.09
CA ARG A 50 18.75 25.60 -6.45
C ARG A 50 20.01 25.80 -7.28
N LEU A 51 20.53 24.70 -7.84
CA LEU A 51 21.72 24.75 -8.66
C LEU A 51 21.34 25.07 -10.11
N GLU A 52 22.06 26.01 -10.71
CA GLU A 52 22.01 26.22 -12.15
C GLU A 52 22.93 25.19 -12.82
N CYS A 53 22.31 24.17 -13.41
CA CYS A 53 22.99 23.07 -14.08
C CYS A 53 22.71 23.12 -15.59
N SER A 54 23.56 22.47 -16.39
CA SER A 54 23.36 22.29 -17.84
C SER A 54 22.08 21.47 -18.13
N ARG A 55 20.96 22.15 -18.42
CA ARG A 55 19.62 21.55 -18.59
C ARG A 55 19.52 20.56 -19.76
N ASP A 56 20.27 20.79 -20.84
CA ASP A 56 20.15 19.96 -22.06
C ASP A 56 20.64 18.51 -21.89
N ILE A 57 21.45 18.24 -20.85
CA ILE A 57 22.09 16.93 -20.65
C ILE A 57 21.25 16.02 -19.75
N PHE A 58 20.62 16.58 -18.71
CA PHE A 58 19.79 15.83 -17.78
C PHE A 58 18.31 16.08 -18.06
N ARG A 59 17.67 15.15 -18.77
CA ARG A 59 16.25 15.26 -19.10
C ARG A 59 15.34 15.04 -17.88
N PRO A 60 14.18 15.73 -17.82
CA PRO A 60 13.18 15.55 -16.76
C PRO A 60 12.79 14.10 -16.57
N ARG A 61 12.89 13.61 -15.33
CA ARG A 61 12.56 12.21 -15.00
C ARG A 61 12.26 12.01 -13.53
N HIS A 62 11.53 10.94 -13.23
CA HIS A 62 11.28 10.47 -11.88
C HIS A 62 11.47 8.95 -11.78
N ARG A 63 11.52 8.40 -10.56
CA ARG A 63 11.78 6.98 -10.28
C ARG A 63 13.09 6.46 -10.89
N HIS A 64 14.08 7.34 -11.04
CA HIS A 64 15.46 6.98 -11.35
C HIS A 64 16.17 6.57 -10.05
N ALA A 65 17.33 5.93 -10.15
CA ALA A 65 18.18 5.64 -9.00
C ALA A 65 19.46 6.49 -9.08
N ALA A 66 20.00 6.85 -7.92
CA ALA A 66 21.22 7.62 -7.81
C ALA A 66 22.13 7.10 -6.70
N ALA A 67 23.44 7.14 -6.92
CA ALA A 67 24.45 6.79 -5.92
C ALA A 67 25.67 7.72 -6.05
N ALA A 68 26.29 8.03 -4.90
CA ALA A 68 27.51 8.83 -4.85
C ALA A 68 28.75 7.95 -4.89
N ALA A 69 29.74 8.35 -5.69
CA ALA A 69 31.10 7.88 -5.60
C ALA A 69 32.06 9.08 -5.70
N ALA A 70 32.86 9.28 -4.66
CA ALA A 70 33.67 10.49 -4.48
C ALA A 70 32.82 11.77 -4.62
N SER A 71 33.25 12.74 -5.44
CA SER A 71 32.52 14.01 -5.67
C SER A 71 31.54 13.95 -6.85
N LYS A 72 31.02 12.77 -7.17
CA LYS A 72 30.15 12.55 -8.34
C LYS A 72 28.91 11.77 -7.94
N ILE A 73 27.77 12.19 -8.47
CA ILE A 73 26.49 11.49 -8.32
C ILE A 73 26.16 10.85 -9.66
N TYR A 74 25.99 9.54 -9.65
CA TYR A 74 25.66 8.74 -10.81
C TYR A 74 24.16 8.50 -10.80
N VAL A 75 23.47 8.84 -11.88
CA VAL A 75 22.03 8.68 -12.03
C VAL A 75 21.74 7.76 -13.20
N PHE A 76 20.99 6.68 -12.94
CA PHE A 76 20.63 5.70 -13.95
C PHE A 76 19.11 5.59 -14.14
N GLY A 77 18.71 5.47 -15.40
CA GLY A 77 17.34 5.19 -15.81
C GLY A 77 16.32 6.25 -15.38
N GLY A 78 15.11 5.81 -15.05
CA GLY A 78 13.97 6.64 -14.70
C GLY A 78 12.87 6.65 -15.77
N LEU A 79 11.78 7.34 -15.46
CA LEU A 79 10.59 7.48 -16.31
C LEU A 79 10.30 8.96 -16.58
N SER A 80 9.89 9.25 -17.81
CA SER A 80 9.23 10.50 -18.20
C SER A 80 7.94 10.22 -18.98
N ASN A 81 7.28 11.28 -19.48
CA ASN A 81 6.15 11.15 -20.40
C ASN A 81 6.57 10.57 -21.77
N GLU A 82 7.86 10.62 -22.11
CA GLU A 82 8.40 10.10 -23.37
C GLU A 82 8.77 8.61 -23.30
N GLY A 83 8.90 8.05 -22.10
CA GLY A 83 9.21 6.64 -21.89
C GLY A 83 10.17 6.38 -20.74
N VAL A 84 10.74 5.17 -20.75
CA VAL A 84 11.69 4.69 -19.74
C VAL A 84 13.12 4.90 -20.26
N TYR A 85 14.00 5.45 -19.43
CA TYR A 85 15.40 5.71 -19.79
C TYR A 85 16.31 4.55 -19.42
N SER A 86 17.39 4.36 -20.20
CA SER A 86 18.52 3.47 -19.92
C SER A 86 19.85 4.22 -19.80
N CYS A 87 19.86 5.54 -19.89
CA CYS A 87 21.08 6.33 -19.89
C CYS A 87 21.67 6.49 -18.47
N MET A 88 22.99 6.61 -18.39
CA MET A 88 23.70 7.02 -17.18
C MET A 88 24.15 8.47 -17.31
N ASN A 89 23.67 9.32 -16.40
CA ASN A 89 24.10 10.70 -16.26
C ASN A 89 24.97 10.83 -15.01
N ILE A 90 26.01 11.65 -15.07
CA ILE A 90 26.87 11.95 -13.93
C ILE A 90 26.78 13.43 -13.64
N PHE A 91 26.45 13.75 -12.39
CA PHE A 91 26.52 15.10 -11.87
C PHE A 91 27.81 15.26 -11.07
N ASP A 92 28.69 16.17 -11.49
CA ASP A 92 29.88 16.52 -10.72
C ASP A 92 29.52 17.60 -9.70
N THR A 93 29.65 17.29 -8.42
CA THR A 93 29.22 18.18 -7.34
C THR A 93 30.12 19.40 -7.16
N LYS A 94 31.36 19.37 -7.70
CA LYS A 94 32.30 20.49 -7.64
C LYS A 94 32.03 21.49 -8.76
N SER A 95 31.93 21.01 -10.00
CA SER A 95 31.70 21.87 -11.16
C SER A 95 30.21 22.21 -11.38
N LYS A 96 29.30 21.47 -10.73
CA LYS A 96 27.84 21.57 -10.91
C LYS A 96 27.40 21.30 -12.35
N GLN A 97 28.17 20.50 -13.09
CA GLN A 97 27.89 20.16 -14.48
C GLN A 97 27.41 18.72 -14.61
N TRP A 98 26.51 18.52 -15.56
CA TRP A 98 26.10 17.18 -15.99
C TRP A 98 26.99 16.69 -17.12
N ARG A 99 27.21 15.38 -17.15
CA ARG A 99 27.74 14.68 -18.32
C ARG A 99 26.93 13.41 -18.57
N MET A 100 26.66 13.10 -19.83
CA MET A 100 26.16 11.79 -20.21
C MET A 100 27.35 10.83 -20.31
N LEU A 101 27.27 9.70 -19.64
CA LEU A 101 28.35 8.71 -19.67
C LEU A 101 28.09 7.70 -20.79
N THR A 102 29.10 7.51 -21.64
CA THR A 102 29.25 6.30 -22.46
C THR A 102 30.12 5.30 -21.68
N ALA A 103 29.62 4.09 -21.49
CA ALA A 103 30.31 3.03 -20.77
C ALA A 103 30.27 1.74 -21.59
N ALA A 104 31.27 0.89 -21.41
CA ALA A 104 31.37 -0.40 -22.08
C ALA A 104 30.83 -1.54 -21.19
N GLY A 105 30.65 -2.73 -21.77
CA GLY A 105 30.21 -3.93 -21.05
C GLY A 105 28.71 -4.20 -21.15
N GLU A 106 28.18 -4.92 -20.16
CA GLU A 106 26.81 -5.44 -20.15
C GLU A 106 25.81 -4.36 -19.72
N TRP A 107 25.50 -3.46 -20.65
CA TRP A 107 24.66 -2.30 -20.38
C TRP A 107 23.24 -2.70 -19.94
N PRO A 108 22.74 -2.22 -18.79
CA PRO A 108 21.40 -2.56 -18.33
C PRO A 108 20.30 -1.95 -19.20
N CYS A 109 19.20 -2.68 -19.41
CA CYS A 109 18.05 -2.17 -20.15
C CYS A 109 17.42 -0.93 -19.48
N ALA A 110 16.57 -0.22 -20.26
CA ALA A 110 15.77 0.89 -19.75
C ALA A 110 14.90 0.43 -18.59
N ARG A 111 14.96 1.15 -17.46
CA ARG A 111 14.26 0.76 -16.24
C ARG A 111 13.97 1.94 -15.32
N HIS A 112 12.93 1.80 -14.51
CA HIS A 112 12.61 2.71 -13.42
C HIS A 112 12.34 1.93 -12.12
N SER A 113 12.25 2.63 -10.99
CA SER A 113 11.96 2.05 -9.68
C SER A 113 12.92 0.90 -9.28
N HIS A 114 14.16 0.95 -9.76
CA HIS A 114 15.27 0.10 -9.32
C HIS A 114 16.04 0.82 -8.20
N SER A 115 16.97 0.12 -7.57
CA SER A 115 17.86 0.70 -6.56
C SER A 115 19.30 0.71 -7.05
N LEU A 116 20.09 1.69 -6.59
CA LEU A 116 21.51 1.85 -6.88
C LEU A 116 22.22 2.24 -5.58
N VAL A 117 23.29 1.54 -5.21
CA VAL A 117 24.13 1.85 -4.03
C VAL A 117 25.60 1.82 -4.40
N SER A 118 26.45 2.52 -3.65
CA SER A 118 27.90 2.49 -3.83
C SER A 118 28.58 1.63 -2.76
N TYR A 119 29.60 0.87 -3.19
CA TYR A 119 30.50 0.14 -2.30
C TYR A 119 31.89 0.08 -2.94
N GLY A 120 32.87 0.70 -2.28
CA GLY A 120 34.21 0.88 -2.84
C GLY A 120 34.19 1.66 -4.16
N SER A 121 34.84 1.11 -5.21
CA SER A 121 34.87 1.69 -6.56
C SER A 121 33.66 1.31 -7.42
N LYS A 122 32.74 0.48 -6.91
CA LYS A 122 31.62 -0.07 -7.68
C LYS A 122 30.28 0.54 -7.24
N LEU A 123 29.38 0.68 -8.20
CA LEU A 123 27.96 0.91 -7.97
C LEU A 123 27.20 -0.38 -8.24
N PHE A 124 26.35 -0.81 -7.33
CA PHE A 124 25.54 -2.01 -7.47
C PHE A 124 24.10 -1.63 -7.75
N MET A 125 23.49 -2.30 -8.74
CA MET A 125 22.13 -2.06 -9.19
C MET A 125 21.32 -3.35 -9.17
N PHE A 126 20.11 -3.30 -8.63
CA PHE A 126 19.21 -4.46 -8.62
C PHE A 126 17.80 -4.11 -9.09
N GLY A 127 17.23 -5.01 -9.90
CA GLY A 127 15.81 -5.06 -10.23
C GLY A 127 15.28 -3.82 -10.96
N GLY A 128 14.04 -3.46 -10.62
CA GLY A 128 13.28 -2.38 -11.27
C GLY A 128 12.18 -2.90 -12.20
N HIS A 129 11.64 -1.99 -13.01
CA HIS A 129 10.62 -2.30 -14.01
C HIS A 129 11.03 -1.69 -15.36
N ASP A 130 11.03 -2.50 -16.41
CA ASP A 130 11.46 -2.08 -17.77
C ASP A 130 10.34 -1.40 -18.60
N GLY A 131 9.14 -1.29 -18.01
CA GLY A 131 7.93 -0.81 -18.67
C GLY A 131 6.96 -1.95 -19.00
N GLN A 132 7.41 -3.21 -18.97
CA GLN A 132 6.59 -4.39 -19.22
C GLN A 132 6.57 -5.37 -18.03
N ARG A 133 7.72 -5.58 -17.37
CA ARG A 133 7.86 -6.53 -16.26
C ARG A 133 8.80 -6.03 -15.18
N ALA A 134 8.64 -6.60 -13.99
CA ALA A 134 9.61 -6.49 -12.92
C ALA A 134 10.89 -7.30 -13.26
N LEU A 135 12.03 -6.80 -12.79
CA LEU A 135 13.36 -7.35 -13.05
C LEU A 135 14.00 -7.88 -11.75
N ASN A 136 14.88 -8.87 -11.86
CA ASN A 136 15.73 -9.39 -10.77
C ASN A 136 17.20 -9.50 -11.17
N ASP A 137 17.62 -8.83 -12.25
CA ASP A 137 19.02 -8.83 -12.63
C ASP A 137 19.84 -7.92 -11.70
N PHE A 138 21.08 -8.34 -11.46
CA PHE A 138 22.03 -7.67 -10.58
C PHE A 138 23.24 -7.23 -11.42
N TYR A 139 23.60 -5.95 -11.33
CA TYR A 139 24.74 -5.40 -12.04
C TYR A 139 25.69 -4.69 -11.09
N SER A 140 26.95 -4.65 -11.48
CA SER A 140 27.90 -3.68 -10.97
C SER A 140 28.38 -2.75 -12.08
N PHE A 141 28.66 -1.51 -11.69
CA PHE A 141 29.33 -0.53 -12.52
C PHE A 141 30.62 -0.09 -11.85
N ASP A 142 31.75 -0.35 -12.49
CA ASP A 142 33.04 0.10 -12.00
C ASP A 142 33.27 1.56 -12.40
N THR A 143 33.38 2.43 -11.39
CA THR A 143 33.55 3.88 -11.58
C THR A 143 34.93 4.29 -12.08
N THR A 144 35.92 3.40 -12.00
CA THR A 144 37.30 3.61 -12.48
C THR A 144 37.46 3.15 -13.93
N THR A 145 36.98 1.95 -14.27
CA THR A 145 37.09 1.43 -15.64
C THR A 145 35.94 1.87 -16.54
N LEU A 146 34.88 2.44 -15.96
CA LEU A 146 33.65 2.82 -16.65
C LEU A 146 33.03 1.64 -17.40
N ARG A 147 32.86 0.51 -16.70
CA ARG A 147 32.30 -0.72 -17.29
C ARG A 147 31.15 -1.26 -16.45
N TRP A 148 30.09 -1.65 -17.14
CA TRP A 148 28.99 -2.44 -16.57
C TRP A 148 29.31 -3.93 -16.67
N ASN A 149 29.04 -4.66 -15.60
CA ASN A 149 29.08 -6.11 -15.55
C ASN A 149 27.76 -6.63 -14.98
N ARG A 150 27.21 -7.68 -15.58
CA ARG A 150 26.10 -8.42 -15.00
C ARG A 150 26.69 -9.43 -14.02
N GLU A 151 26.39 -9.25 -12.74
CA GLU A 151 26.97 -10.05 -11.68
C GLU A 151 26.32 -11.44 -11.66
N SER A 152 27.15 -12.47 -11.58
CA SER A 152 26.70 -13.85 -11.37
C SER A 152 26.80 -14.18 -9.89
N THR A 153 25.66 -14.35 -9.23
CA THR A 153 25.56 -14.61 -7.79
C THR A 153 24.94 -15.98 -7.53
N ASN A 154 25.33 -16.58 -6.42
CA ASN A 154 24.80 -17.86 -5.97
C ASN A 154 23.76 -17.68 -4.86
N GLY A 155 23.06 -18.76 -4.49
CA GLY A 155 22.07 -18.75 -3.41
C GLY A 155 20.68 -18.26 -3.83
N GLY A 156 19.87 -17.90 -2.83
CA GLY A 156 18.46 -17.51 -2.98
C GLY A 156 18.30 -16.10 -3.56
N THR A 157 18.59 -15.93 -4.85
CA THR A 157 18.50 -14.61 -5.52
C THR A 157 17.10 -14.00 -5.34
N PRO A 158 16.99 -12.70 -4.97
CA PRO A 158 15.69 -12.09 -4.75
C PRO A 158 14.79 -12.15 -5.99
N SER A 159 13.49 -12.34 -5.77
CA SER A 159 12.48 -12.40 -6.84
C SER A 159 12.37 -11.07 -7.60
N PRO A 160 11.92 -11.07 -8.87
CA PRO A 160 11.77 -9.86 -9.67
C PRO A 160 10.90 -8.82 -8.99
N ARG A 161 11.45 -7.61 -8.79
CA ARG A 161 10.79 -6.57 -8.01
C ARG A 161 11.20 -5.16 -8.36
N PHE A 162 10.34 -4.21 -8.01
CA PHE A 162 10.56 -2.77 -8.17
C PHE A 162 10.03 -2.00 -6.97
N SER A 163 10.49 -0.76 -6.80
CA SER A 163 10.17 0.09 -5.63
C SER A 163 10.59 -0.53 -4.28
N HIS A 164 11.62 -1.38 -4.29
CA HIS A 164 12.32 -1.84 -3.09
C HIS A 164 13.35 -0.78 -2.68
N CYS A 165 13.92 -0.92 -1.48
CA CYS A 165 15.10 -0.18 -1.08
C CYS A 165 16.32 -1.11 -1.02
N MET A 166 17.50 -0.52 -1.12
CA MET A 166 18.79 -1.22 -1.07
C MET A 166 19.74 -0.43 -0.19
N PHE A 167 20.56 -1.14 0.60
CA PHE A 167 21.52 -0.52 1.51
C PHE A 167 22.79 -1.36 1.59
N ILE A 168 23.86 -0.74 2.10
CA ILE A 168 25.13 -1.38 2.40
C ILE A 168 25.32 -1.35 3.91
N TYR A 169 25.66 -2.49 4.49
CA TYR A 169 26.10 -2.61 5.87
C TYR A 169 27.33 -3.51 5.92
N LYS A 170 28.47 -2.95 6.33
CA LYS A 170 29.78 -3.64 6.29
C LYS A 170 30.04 -4.21 4.88
N ASN A 171 30.22 -5.52 4.75
CA ASN A 171 30.41 -6.25 3.49
C ASN A 171 29.12 -6.85 2.90
N TYR A 172 27.95 -6.45 3.41
CA TYR A 172 26.66 -6.96 2.95
C TYR A 172 25.87 -5.90 2.20
N LEU A 173 25.24 -6.32 1.11
CA LEU A 173 24.24 -5.55 0.39
C LEU A 173 22.86 -6.11 0.72
N GLY A 174 22.00 -5.29 1.30
CA GLY A 174 20.63 -5.67 1.67
C GLY A 174 19.59 -5.11 0.72
N ILE A 175 18.57 -5.94 0.44
CA ILE A 175 17.38 -5.58 -0.33
C ILE A 175 16.16 -5.81 0.56
N LEU A 176 15.30 -4.80 0.65
CA LEU A 176 14.09 -4.86 1.44
C LEU A 176 12.87 -4.38 0.64
N GLY A 177 11.78 -5.15 0.78
CA GLY A 177 10.46 -4.79 0.27
C GLY A 177 10.35 -4.77 -1.25
N GLY A 178 9.53 -3.83 -1.75
CA GLY A 178 9.16 -3.70 -3.16
C GLY A 178 7.92 -4.49 -3.58
N CYS A 179 7.56 -4.35 -4.86
CA CYS A 179 6.46 -5.05 -5.51
C CYS A 179 7.00 -6.06 -6.53
N PRO A 180 6.37 -7.25 -6.67
CA PRO A 180 5.12 -7.67 -6.06
C PRO A 180 5.26 -7.99 -4.56
N ILE A 181 4.20 -7.70 -3.80
CA ILE A 181 4.14 -8.01 -2.37
C ILE A 181 3.94 -9.51 -2.21
N THR A 182 4.82 -10.17 -1.46
CA THR A 182 4.75 -11.60 -1.16
C THR A 182 4.33 -11.83 0.29
N GLU A 183 3.89 -13.04 0.65
CA GLU A 183 3.46 -13.36 2.02
C GLU A 183 4.59 -13.17 3.06
N ASN A 184 5.86 -13.28 2.65
CA ASN A 184 7.04 -13.09 3.50
C ASN A 184 7.52 -11.63 3.54
N ASN A 185 6.67 -10.67 3.96
CA ASN A 185 7.06 -9.26 4.10
C ASN A 185 8.06 -8.99 5.26
N GLN A 186 8.44 -10.02 6.01
CA GLN A 186 9.37 -9.97 7.14
C GLN A 186 10.84 -10.12 6.72
N GLU A 187 11.12 -10.54 5.49
CA GLU A 187 12.48 -10.92 5.09
C GLU A 187 13.27 -9.76 4.47
N VAL A 188 14.52 -9.63 4.91
CA VAL A 188 15.57 -8.87 4.22
C VAL A 188 16.44 -9.87 3.46
N THR A 189 16.64 -9.65 2.17
CA THR A 189 17.55 -10.47 1.36
C THR A 189 18.92 -9.81 1.34
N LEU A 190 19.96 -10.54 1.73
CA LEU A 190 21.32 -10.05 1.90
C LEU A 190 22.26 -10.78 0.94
N LEU A 191 23.15 -10.01 0.31
CA LEU A 191 24.27 -10.51 -0.48
C LEU A 191 25.55 -10.26 0.29
N ASN A 192 26.31 -11.32 0.56
CA ASN A 192 27.69 -11.16 0.98
C ASN A 192 28.53 -10.76 -0.25
N LEU A 193 29.04 -9.53 -0.28
CA LEU A 193 29.76 -8.97 -1.42
C LEU A 193 31.14 -9.60 -1.64
N ASN A 194 31.70 -10.27 -0.62
CA ASN A 194 32.98 -10.96 -0.75
C ASN A 194 32.83 -12.33 -1.45
N HIS A 195 31.72 -13.03 -1.19
CA HIS A 195 31.50 -14.40 -1.70
C HIS A 195 30.46 -14.49 -2.83
N GLY A 196 29.67 -13.43 -3.04
CA GLY A 196 28.64 -13.39 -4.07
C GLY A 196 27.45 -14.32 -3.78
N VAL A 197 27.12 -14.56 -2.50
CA VAL A 197 26.05 -15.48 -2.09
C VAL A 197 24.90 -14.73 -1.42
N TRP A 198 23.67 -14.98 -1.90
CA TRP A 198 22.43 -14.46 -1.34
C TRP A 198 21.85 -15.38 -0.26
N PHE A 199 21.33 -14.77 0.80
CA PHE A 199 20.53 -15.42 1.84
C PHE A 199 19.43 -14.47 2.35
N SER A 200 18.38 -15.03 2.96
CA SER A 200 17.29 -14.24 3.57
C SER A 200 17.38 -14.30 5.09
N VAL A 201 17.11 -13.18 5.75
CA VAL A 201 16.97 -13.09 7.21
C VAL A 201 15.58 -12.55 7.53
N SER A 202 14.86 -13.23 8.42
CA SER A 202 13.55 -12.77 8.88
C SER A 202 13.72 -11.77 10.01
N ILE A 203 13.09 -10.60 9.87
CA ILE A 203 13.06 -9.53 10.85
C ILE A 203 11.60 -9.35 11.27
N PRO A 204 11.17 -9.92 12.42
CA PRO A 204 9.76 -9.91 12.83
C PRO A 204 9.11 -8.53 12.89
N LEU A 205 9.89 -7.49 13.20
CA LEU A 205 9.45 -6.09 13.25
C LEU A 205 8.87 -5.62 11.89
N LEU A 206 9.34 -6.19 10.77
CA LEU A 206 8.90 -5.82 9.42
C LEU A 206 7.57 -6.48 9.01
N SER A 207 7.03 -7.39 9.83
CA SER A 207 5.80 -8.16 9.55
C SER A 207 4.56 -7.32 9.24
N GLN A 208 4.48 -6.14 9.84
CA GLN A 208 3.34 -5.23 9.69
C GLN A 208 3.63 -4.10 8.70
N CYS A 209 4.84 -4.06 8.13
CA CYS A 209 5.36 -2.96 7.34
C CYS A 209 5.18 -3.23 5.83
N LEU A 210 4.75 -2.20 5.09
CA LEU A 210 4.70 -2.21 3.63
C LEU A 210 5.88 -1.41 3.08
N CYS A 211 7.05 -2.04 2.98
CA CYS A 211 8.28 -1.41 2.47
C CYS A 211 8.27 -1.25 0.94
N VAL A 212 7.21 -0.64 0.39
CA VAL A 212 7.05 -0.33 -1.03
C VAL A 212 7.25 1.17 -1.21
N ARG A 213 8.26 1.57 -1.99
CA ARG A 213 8.71 2.98 -2.12
C ARG A 213 9.18 3.57 -0.79
N SER A 214 9.74 2.75 0.09
CA SER A 214 10.47 3.20 1.27
C SER A 214 11.86 3.70 0.90
N SER A 215 12.43 4.54 1.74
CA SER A 215 13.85 4.91 1.71
C SER A 215 14.55 4.25 2.89
N SER A 216 15.80 3.83 2.72
CA SER A 216 16.61 3.26 3.79
C SER A 216 17.96 3.95 3.87
N VAL A 217 18.45 4.14 5.08
CA VAL A 217 19.81 4.60 5.37
C VAL A 217 20.35 3.82 6.55
N VAL A 218 21.64 3.51 6.52
CA VAL A 218 22.34 2.92 7.66
C VAL A 218 23.07 4.04 8.38
N ILE A 219 22.80 4.20 9.67
CA ILE A 219 23.47 5.15 10.57
C ILE A 219 24.16 4.31 11.62
N GLU A 220 25.49 4.27 11.58
CA GLU A 220 26.28 3.34 12.41
C GLU A 220 25.83 1.89 12.17
N ASP A 221 25.22 1.26 13.17
CA ASP A 221 24.68 -0.10 13.09
C ASP A 221 23.14 -0.13 12.93
N ASP A 222 22.48 1.01 12.84
CA ASP A 222 21.03 1.11 12.73
C ASP A 222 20.58 1.27 11.28
N LEU A 223 19.77 0.34 10.78
CA LEU A 223 19.02 0.49 9.54
C LEU A 223 17.75 1.29 9.79
N VAL A 224 17.74 2.54 9.36
CA VAL A 224 16.58 3.43 9.43
C VAL A 224 15.81 3.36 8.11
N ILE A 225 14.56 2.94 8.18
CA ILE A 225 13.63 2.85 7.06
C ILE A 225 12.56 3.92 7.23
N LEU A 226 12.48 4.83 6.26
CA LEU A 226 11.56 5.95 6.25
C LEU A 226 10.52 5.80 5.16
N GLY A 227 9.26 5.98 5.54
CA GLY A 227 8.11 5.93 4.65
C GLY A 227 7.88 4.53 4.07
N GLY A 228 7.48 4.49 2.81
CA GLY A 228 6.94 3.28 2.21
C GLY A 228 5.45 3.11 2.52
N GLY A 229 4.76 2.41 1.62
CA GLY A 229 3.34 2.23 1.72
C GLY A 229 2.64 1.95 0.39
N ALA A 230 1.39 1.54 0.49
CA ALA A 230 0.52 1.30 -0.64
C ALA A 230 -0.76 2.14 -0.51
N SER A 231 -1.18 2.73 -1.63
CA SER A 231 -2.52 3.29 -1.76
C SER A 231 -3.40 2.23 -2.39
N CYS A 232 -4.35 1.71 -1.63
CA CYS A 232 -5.39 0.83 -2.14
C CYS A 232 -6.70 1.61 -2.26
N TYR A 233 -7.37 1.51 -3.40
CA TYR A 233 -8.65 2.19 -3.64
C TYR A 233 -9.75 1.74 -2.65
N ALA A 234 -9.65 0.52 -2.12
CA ALA A 234 -10.63 -0.06 -1.19
C ALA A 234 -10.32 0.19 0.30
N PHE A 235 -9.05 0.33 0.68
CA PHE A 235 -8.61 0.39 2.09
C PHE A 235 -7.90 1.70 2.47
N GLY A 236 -7.78 2.63 1.51
CA GLY A 236 -7.06 3.88 1.68
C GLY A 236 -5.55 3.73 1.52
N THR A 237 -4.83 4.79 1.88
CA THR A 237 -3.37 4.82 1.84
C THR A 237 -2.80 4.42 3.19
N LYS A 238 -2.00 3.36 3.22
CA LYS A 238 -1.20 2.96 4.38
C LYS A 238 0.24 3.43 4.16
N PHE A 239 0.76 4.21 5.09
CA PHE A 239 2.17 4.55 5.18
C PHE A 239 2.76 3.89 6.42
N ASN A 240 4.01 3.45 6.35
CA ASN A 240 4.72 2.98 7.54
C ASN A 240 5.18 4.18 8.37
N GLU A 241 5.19 4.01 9.69
CA GLU A 241 5.99 4.86 10.57
C GLU A 241 7.49 4.62 10.30
N PRO A 242 8.38 5.56 10.67
CA PRO A 242 9.82 5.32 10.70
C PRO A 242 10.14 4.04 11.49
N ILE A 243 10.93 3.16 10.89
CA ILE A 243 11.35 1.91 11.51
C ILE A 243 12.87 1.95 11.64
N THR A 244 13.37 1.63 12.82
CA THR A 244 14.80 1.42 13.06
C THR A 244 15.02 -0.04 13.37
N VAL A 245 15.96 -0.67 12.67
CA VAL A 245 16.39 -2.05 12.91
C VAL A 245 17.86 -2.04 13.28
N ASP A 246 18.18 -2.50 14.50
CA ASP A 246 19.55 -2.68 14.96
C ASP A 246 20.20 -3.86 14.18
N LEU A 247 21.11 -3.56 13.26
CA LEU A 247 21.83 -4.54 12.44
C LEU A 247 22.97 -5.22 13.21
N HIS A 248 23.43 -4.67 14.33
CA HIS A 248 24.41 -5.34 15.18
C HIS A 248 23.77 -6.53 15.92
N SER A 249 22.55 -6.37 16.43
CA SER A 249 21.83 -7.47 17.11
C SER A 249 21.57 -8.70 16.22
N VAL A 250 21.51 -8.50 14.91
CA VAL A 250 21.33 -9.55 13.89
C VAL A 250 22.64 -9.93 13.18
N GLU A 251 23.78 -9.37 13.61
CA GLU A 251 25.11 -9.68 13.05
C GLU A 251 25.50 -11.14 13.23
N SER A 252 25.06 -11.76 14.32
CA SER A 252 25.20 -13.21 14.54
C SER A 252 24.46 -14.05 13.49
N MET A 253 23.41 -13.50 12.85
CA MET A 253 22.70 -14.11 11.72
C MET A 253 23.41 -13.87 10.37
N PHE A 254 24.36 -12.92 10.32
CA PHE A 254 25.13 -12.57 9.13
C PHE A 254 26.45 -13.35 9.02
N ASN A 255 27.01 -13.79 10.16
CA ASN A 255 28.23 -14.59 10.23
C ASN A 255 27.98 -16.02 9.77
N VAL A 256 28.01 -16.23 8.46
CA VAL A 256 28.31 -17.54 7.90
C VAL A 256 29.83 -17.69 7.98
N ASP A 257 30.34 -18.52 8.90
CA ASP A 257 31.78 -18.80 9.04
C ASP A 257 32.42 -19.06 7.67
N ASP A 258 33.41 -18.24 7.29
CA ASP A 258 34.22 -18.41 6.07
C ASP A 258 34.86 -19.81 5.97
N ASN A 259 35.03 -20.49 7.10
CA ASN A 259 35.57 -21.85 7.18
C ASN A 259 34.55 -22.97 6.87
N LYS A 260 33.23 -22.70 6.84
CA LYS A 260 32.19 -23.72 6.58
C LYS A 260 31.74 -23.81 5.12
N PHE A 261 32.07 -22.83 4.28
CA PHE A 261 31.71 -22.84 2.85
C PHE A 261 32.34 -24.01 2.07
N GLY A 262 33.45 -24.57 2.54
CA GLY A 262 34.09 -25.74 1.92
C GLY A 262 33.39 -27.08 2.16
N MET A 263 32.57 -27.21 3.22
CA MET A 263 31.93 -28.49 3.58
C MET A 263 30.45 -28.60 3.16
N LEU A 264 29.77 -27.48 2.91
CA LEU A 264 28.35 -27.45 2.53
C LEU A 264 28.05 -27.80 1.06
N ILE A 265 29.08 -28.10 0.25
CA ILE A 265 28.91 -28.57 -1.13
C ILE A 265 28.56 -30.08 -1.19
N GLN A 266 28.62 -30.81 -0.07
CA GLN A 266 28.46 -32.28 -0.09
C GLN A 266 27.34 -32.88 0.76
N SER A 267 26.54 -32.11 1.49
CA SER A 267 25.44 -32.69 2.26
C SER A 267 24.40 -31.64 2.64
N CYS A 268 23.19 -31.77 2.11
CA CYS A 268 21.91 -31.32 2.68
C CYS A 268 20.82 -31.58 1.61
N ASP A 269 20.50 -32.84 1.33
CA ASP A 269 19.20 -33.38 1.75
C ASP A 269 18.91 -33.26 3.26
N VAL A 270 17.61 -33.11 3.54
CA VAL A 270 16.92 -33.12 4.84
C VAL A 270 16.77 -31.77 5.55
N MET A 271 15.52 -31.28 5.54
CA MET A 271 14.98 -30.30 6.48
C MET A 271 14.89 -30.89 7.89
N SER A 272 15.27 -30.13 8.91
CA SER A 272 14.60 -30.20 10.22
C SER A 272 14.58 -28.83 10.90
N THR A 273 13.38 -28.43 11.27
CA THR A 273 13.05 -27.36 12.22
C THR A 273 13.38 -27.83 13.63
N VAL A 274 14.06 -27.00 14.43
CA VAL A 274 14.30 -27.26 15.85
C VAL A 274 13.36 -26.37 16.66
N ASP A 275 12.37 -26.99 17.30
CA ASP A 275 11.56 -26.40 18.37
C ASP A 275 12.20 -26.75 19.72
N LEU A 276 12.26 -25.77 20.62
CA LEU A 276 12.72 -25.92 22.00
C LEU A 276 11.53 -25.84 22.96
N SER A 277 11.13 -26.97 23.53
CA SER A 277 10.41 -27.03 24.82
C SER A 277 10.65 -28.38 25.48
N GLY A 278 11.15 -28.36 26.71
CA GLY A 278 11.63 -29.53 27.45
C GLY A 278 10.55 -30.38 28.12
N ASP A 279 10.92 -31.66 28.28
CA ASP A 279 10.55 -32.71 29.24
C ASP A 279 9.12 -32.80 29.80
N GLU A 280 8.47 -33.94 29.55
CA GLU A 280 8.17 -34.94 30.60
C GLU A 280 7.89 -36.34 30.01
N GLN A 281 8.30 -37.38 30.73
CA GLN A 281 8.31 -38.80 30.37
C GLN A 281 6.91 -39.44 30.39
N ASN A 282 6.61 -40.32 29.41
CA ASN A 282 6.22 -41.73 29.62
C ASN A 282 5.67 -42.42 28.34
N GLY A 283 6.38 -43.47 27.90
CA GLY A 283 5.80 -44.82 27.80
C GLY A 283 5.06 -45.33 26.54
N ILE A 284 5.81 -46.12 25.74
CA ILE A 284 5.50 -47.46 25.16
C ILE A 284 4.41 -47.63 24.04
N ILE A 285 4.80 -48.48 23.05
CA ILE A 285 4.05 -49.28 22.05
C ILE A 285 3.68 -48.48 20.78
N GLY A 286 4.15 -48.75 19.55
CA GLY A 286 4.69 -49.96 18.92
C GLY A 286 3.70 -50.47 17.87
N HIS A 287 3.93 -50.25 16.57
CA HIS A 287 3.53 -51.20 15.51
C HIS A 287 4.13 -50.89 14.12
N ASP A 288 4.85 -51.88 13.62
CA ASP A 288 5.28 -52.15 12.24
C ASP A 288 4.14 -52.03 11.21
N MET A 289 4.44 -51.60 9.97
CA MET A 289 4.47 -52.57 8.87
C MET A 289 5.11 -52.06 7.56
N LYS A 290 5.95 -52.97 7.06
CA LYS A 290 6.76 -53.04 5.85
C LYS A 290 6.04 -52.79 4.53
N SER A 291 6.85 -52.28 3.60
CA SER A 291 6.77 -52.40 2.15
C SER A 291 6.57 -53.84 1.65
N GLN A 292 5.76 -54.00 0.62
CA GLN A 292 5.89 -55.10 -0.35
C GLN A 292 5.87 -54.52 -1.77
N ASN A 293 6.94 -54.83 -2.50
CA ASN A 293 7.00 -54.84 -3.94
C ASN A 293 6.24 -56.08 -4.44
N ASP A 294 5.42 -55.91 -5.46
CA ASP A 294 5.08 -57.02 -6.37
C ASP A 294 5.12 -56.52 -7.81
N ALA A 295 5.92 -57.22 -8.61
CA ALA A 295 5.98 -57.09 -10.05
C ALA A 295 5.00 -58.11 -10.66
N GLY A 296 4.03 -57.63 -11.43
CA GLY A 296 3.11 -58.48 -12.19
C GLY A 296 2.74 -57.82 -13.51
N SER A 297 3.20 -58.42 -14.61
CA SER A 297 2.89 -58.01 -15.97
C SER A 297 1.40 -58.21 -16.28
N GLY A 298 0.70 -57.13 -16.60
CA GLY A 298 -0.64 -57.13 -17.19
C GLY A 298 -0.79 -55.91 -18.07
N GLY A 299 -1.12 -56.10 -19.36
CA GLY A 299 -1.32 -55.02 -20.31
C GLY A 299 -2.45 -54.09 -19.87
N PHE A 300 -2.12 -52.82 -19.64
CA PHE A 300 -3.07 -51.75 -19.36
C PHE A 300 -2.80 -50.57 -20.30
N THR A 301 -3.88 -50.02 -20.84
CA THR A 301 -3.94 -48.81 -21.66
C THR A 301 -3.13 -47.65 -21.06
N ASN A 302 -2.33 -47.01 -21.90
CA ASN A 302 -1.20 -46.16 -21.52
C ASN A 302 -1.60 -44.72 -21.05
N SER A 303 -2.73 -44.50 -20.38
CA SER A 303 -3.29 -43.16 -20.12
C SER A 303 -2.98 -42.60 -18.71
N GLY A 304 -1.73 -42.22 -18.46
CA GLY A 304 -1.38 -41.39 -17.29
C GLY A 304 -1.56 -39.89 -17.59
N PRO A 305 -1.72 -39.01 -16.57
CA PRO A 305 -1.77 -37.56 -16.79
C PRO A 305 -0.47 -37.11 -17.47
N LEU A 306 -0.58 -36.18 -18.43
CA LEU A 306 0.56 -35.78 -19.25
C LEU A 306 1.04 -34.37 -18.91
N VAL A 307 2.32 -34.16 -19.17
CA VAL A 307 2.97 -32.85 -19.19
C VAL A 307 3.70 -32.64 -20.52
N LEU A 308 3.59 -31.43 -21.04
CA LEU A 308 4.38 -30.94 -22.16
C LEU A 308 5.65 -30.30 -21.59
N GLN A 309 6.80 -30.97 -21.76
CA GLN A 309 8.10 -30.45 -21.37
C GLN A 309 8.65 -29.57 -22.50
N LEU A 310 9.04 -28.34 -22.19
CA LEU A 310 9.57 -27.37 -23.15
C LEU A 310 10.73 -26.60 -22.56
N GLU A 311 11.69 -26.16 -23.37
CA GLU A 311 12.77 -25.31 -22.90
C GLU A 311 12.23 -24.03 -22.24
N LYS A 312 12.85 -23.61 -21.13
CA LYS A 312 12.39 -22.49 -20.30
C LYS A 312 12.24 -21.17 -21.07
N LYS A 313 13.01 -20.97 -22.15
CA LYS A 313 12.93 -19.79 -23.02
C LYS A 313 11.58 -19.68 -23.77
N TYR A 314 10.91 -20.80 -24.03
CA TYR A 314 9.61 -20.86 -24.70
C TYR A 314 8.42 -20.96 -23.73
N ALA A 315 8.66 -21.06 -22.42
CA ALA A 315 7.64 -21.34 -21.42
C ALA A 315 6.48 -20.32 -21.42
N LYS A 316 6.77 -19.02 -21.63
CA LYS A 316 5.71 -18.00 -21.70
C LYS A 316 4.84 -18.17 -22.95
N LEU A 317 5.46 -18.32 -24.11
CA LEU A 317 4.77 -18.54 -25.38
C LEU A 317 3.89 -19.79 -25.31
N ALA A 318 4.45 -20.91 -24.84
CA ALA A 318 3.72 -22.15 -24.70
C ALA A 318 2.57 -22.04 -23.71
N LYS A 319 2.78 -21.40 -22.55
CA LYS A 319 1.71 -21.14 -21.58
C LYS A 319 0.57 -20.31 -22.18
N ASP A 320 0.90 -19.29 -22.96
CA ASP A 320 -0.09 -18.40 -23.57
C ASP A 320 -0.87 -19.13 -24.67
N ILE A 321 -0.21 -19.97 -25.49
CA ILE A 321 -0.88 -20.84 -26.48
C ILE A 321 -1.78 -21.86 -25.77
N LEU A 322 -1.24 -22.62 -24.81
CA LEU A 322 -1.99 -23.63 -24.08
C LEU A 322 -3.18 -23.03 -23.33
N LYS A 323 -3.06 -21.81 -22.77
CA LYS A 323 -4.18 -21.09 -22.16
C LYS A 323 -5.21 -20.62 -23.19
N LYS A 324 -4.77 -20.05 -24.31
CA LYS A 324 -5.66 -19.51 -25.36
C LYS A 324 -6.58 -20.60 -25.92
N PHE A 325 -6.06 -21.81 -26.10
CA PHE A 325 -6.82 -22.94 -26.63
C PHE A 325 -7.40 -23.86 -25.54
N GLY A 326 -7.27 -23.51 -24.26
CA GLY A 326 -7.83 -24.30 -23.16
C GLY A 326 -7.17 -25.67 -22.98
N TRP A 327 -5.93 -25.84 -23.43
CA TRP A 327 -5.15 -27.08 -23.36
C TRP A 327 -4.35 -27.24 -22.07
N LEU A 328 -4.15 -26.14 -21.33
CA LEU A 328 -3.47 -26.16 -20.04
C LEU A 328 -4.41 -26.67 -18.94
N ASP A 329 -3.99 -27.70 -18.21
CA ASP A 329 -4.69 -28.17 -17.02
C ASP A 329 -4.41 -27.24 -15.83
N LEU A 330 -5.38 -26.38 -15.51
CA LEU A 330 -5.28 -25.38 -14.44
C LEU A 330 -5.37 -25.97 -13.02
N ALA A 331 -5.78 -27.24 -12.88
CA ALA A 331 -5.88 -27.89 -11.58
C ALA A 331 -4.52 -28.39 -11.06
N ARG A 332 -3.52 -28.52 -11.94
CA ARG A 332 -2.16 -29.00 -11.64
C ARG A 332 -1.12 -27.88 -11.75
N LYS A 333 -0.05 -27.98 -10.96
CA LYS A 333 1.02 -26.96 -10.93
C LYS A 333 1.97 -27.18 -12.12
N VAL A 334 2.25 -26.11 -12.87
CA VAL A 334 3.39 -26.08 -13.81
C VAL A 334 4.68 -26.28 -13.01
N ARG A 335 5.51 -27.23 -13.43
CA ARG A 335 6.79 -27.53 -12.76
C ARG A 335 7.96 -27.13 -13.63
N VAL A 336 9.13 -27.12 -13.02
CA VAL A 336 10.40 -26.93 -13.71
C VAL A 336 11.21 -28.19 -13.49
N SER A 337 11.93 -28.67 -14.50
CA SER A 337 12.81 -29.83 -14.38
C SER A 337 13.91 -29.59 -13.34
N HIS A 338 14.47 -30.67 -12.78
CA HIS A 338 15.47 -30.60 -11.70
C HIS A 338 16.73 -29.78 -12.07
N ASP A 339 17.09 -29.76 -13.34
CA ASP A 339 18.21 -29.00 -13.91
C ASP A 339 17.83 -27.55 -14.30
N ASN A 340 16.58 -27.14 -14.05
CA ASN A 340 16.04 -25.80 -14.33
C ASN A 340 16.05 -25.39 -15.82
N SER A 341 16.28 -26.34 -16.73
CA SER A 341 16.42 -26.08 -18.17
C SER A 341 15.07 -26.14 -18.91
N HIS A 342 14.12 -26.95 -18.41
CA HIS A 342 12.81 -27.15 -19.02
C HIS A 342 11.66 -26.83 -18.05
N VAL A 343 10.52 -26.45 -18.60
CA VAL A 343 9.25 -26.25 -17.90
C VAL A 343 8.27 -27.32 -18.34
N LEU A 344 7.64 -27.96 -17.37
CA LEU A 344 6.64 -29.01 -17.57
C LEU A 344 5.24 -28.42 -17.38
N PHE A 345 4.51 -28.30 -18.49
CA PHE A 345 3.13 -27.81 -18.49
C PHE A 345 2.15 -28.98 -18.40
N PRO A 346 1.34 -29.09 -17.34
CA PRO A 346 0.30 -30.10 -17.29
C PRO A 346 -0.74 -29.80 -18.38
N VAL A 347 -0.96 -30.75 -19.27
CA VAL A 347 -1.89 -30.64 -20.40
C VAL A 347 -3.10 -31.56 -20.17
N ASN A 348 -4.24 -31.17 -20.72
CA ASN A 348 -5.46 -31.98 -20.68
C ASN A 348 -5.58 -32.92 -21.89
N GLU A 349 -6.55 -33.83 -21.85
CA GLU A 349 -6.77 -34.85 -22.89
C GLU A 349 -7.04 -34.26 -24.27
N ALA A 350 -7.66 -33.07 -24.33
CA ALA A 350 -7.96 -32.40 -25.60
C ALA A 350 -6.70 -32.03 -26.39
N PHE A 351 -5.58 -31.76 -25.72
CA PHE A 351 -4.32 -31.48 -26.38
C PHE A 351 -3.65 -32.75 -26.94
N HIS A 352 -3.77 -33.88 -26.23
CA HIS A 352 -3.16 -35.16 -26.60
C HIS A 352 -3.73 -35.74 -27.90
N VAL A 353 -5.06 -35.68 -28.07
CA VAL A 353 -5.73 -36.18 -29.28
C VAL A 353 -5.26 -35.42 -30.53
N LEU A 354 -5.00 -34.11 -30.39
CA LEU A 354 -4.59 -33.25 -31.50
C LEU A 354 -3.12 -33.43 -31.90
N SER A 355 -2.23 -33.81 -30.98
CA SER A 355 -0.82 -34.06 -31.28
C SER A 355 -0.58 -35.37 -32.03
N ASP A 356 -1.33 -36.42 -31.70
CA ASP A 356 -1.19 -37.75 -32.34
C ASP A 356 -1.64 -37.76 -33.81
N GLU A 357 -2.64 -36.95 -34.16
CA GLU A 357 -3.07 -36.78 -35.55
C GLU A 357 -2.05 -35.99 -36.39
N HIS A 358 -1.32 -35.04 -35.78
CA HIS A 358 -0.36 -34.19 -36.48
C HIS A 358 0.94 -34.94 -36.84
N ILE A 359 1.44 -35.81 -35.94
CA ILE A 359 2.65 -36.62 -36.18
C ILE A 359 2.44 -37.63 -37.33
N LYS A 360 1.20 -38.10 -37.53
CA LYS A 360 0.86 -38.99 -38.66
C LYS A 360 0.84 -38.28 -40.02
N MET A 361 0.68 -36.95 -40.06
CA MET A 361 0.62 -36.17 -41.30
C MET A 361 2.00 -35.74 -41.83
N GLU A 362 3.04 -35.67 -41.00
CA GLU A 362 4.38 -35.23 -41.42
C GLU A 362 5.22 -36.32 -42.11
N HIS A 363 4.77 -37.57 -42.13
CA HIS A 363 5.53 -38.69 -42.70
C HIS A 363 5.34 -38.92 -44.23
N ASP A 364 4.46 -38.17 -44.90
CA ASP A 364 4.04 -38.47 -46.28
C ASP A 364 4.53 -37.53 -47.39
N ASP A 365 5.35 -36.49 -47.15
CA ASP A 365 5.94 -35.71 -48.27
C ASP A 365 7.24 -34.95 -47.93
N PRO A 366 8.43 -35.36 -48.42
CA PRO A 366 9.71 -34.75 -48.04
C PRO A 366 10.21 -33.61 -48.94
N CYS A 367 9.36 -32.98 -49.77
CA CYS A 367 9.81 -31.97 -50.74
C CYS A 367 9.07 -30.62 -50.65
N ALA A 368 9.37 -29.83 -49.60
CA ALA A 368 9.46 -28.36 -49.65
C ALA A 368 9.71 -27.82 -48.24
N LEU A 369 10.81 -27.09 -48.00
CA LEU A 369 10.89 -25.96 -47.05
C LEU A 369 12.33 -25.44 -46.95
N GLY A 370 12.69 -24.57 -47.89
CA GLY A 370 13.71 -23.56 -47.68
C GLY A 370 13.02 -22.26 -47.31
N GLU A 371 12.92 -21.94 -46.01
CA GLU A 371 12.89 -20.57 -45.47
C GLU A 371 12.90 -20.63 -43.93
N SER A 372 13.97 -20.11 -43.32
CA SER A 372 14.11 -19.96 -41.87
C SER A 372 13.21 -18.81 -41.39
N LEU A 373 12.03 -19.14 -40.86
CA LEU A 373 11.07 -18.18 -40.29
C LEU A 373 11.61 -17.57 -38.98
N ALA A 374 12.35 -16.46 -39.10
CA ALA A 374 12.63 -15.57 -37.98
C ALA A 374 11.33 -14.88 -37.54
N PHE A 375 10.92 -15.02 -36.27
CA PHE A 375 9.68 -14.44 -35.77
C PHE A 375 9.87 -13.63 -34.48
N THR A 376 9.35 -12.41 -34.51
CA THR A 376 9.28 -11.43 -33.40
C THR A 376 7.92 -11.46 -32.68
N GLU A 377 7.93 -11.33 -31.35
CA GLU A 377 6.77 -11.35 -30.43
C GLU A 377 5.59 -10.41 -30.79
N LYS A 378 5.78 -9.44 -31.70
CA LYS A 378 4.74 -8.47 -32.11
C LYS A 378 3.55 -9.08 -32.87
N LYS A 379 3.62 -10.30 -33.38
CA LYS A 379 2.55 -10.88 -34.23
C LYS A 379 1.40 -11.57 -33.47
N LEU A 380 1.49 -11.77 -32.15
CA LEU A 380 0.40 -12.40 -31.39
C LEU A 380 -0.70 -11.42 -30.92
N ALA A 381 -0.49 -10.11 -31.11
CA ALA A 381 -1.38 -9.07 -30.62
C ALA A 381 -2.48 -8.64 -31.63
N GLY A 382 -2.60 -9.29 -32.78
CA GLY A 382 -3.54 -8.88 -33.83
C GLY A 382 -4.21 -9.97 -34.66
N ASP A 383 -3.64 -11.19 -34.77
CA ASP A 383 -4.15 -12.21 -35.70
C ASP A 383 -4.83 -13.40 -35.01
N ASN A 384 -5.89 -13.91 -35.64
CA ASN A 384 -6.52 -15.19 -35.34
C ASN A 384 -5.53 -16.35 -35.58
N LEU A 385 -4.70 -16.63 -34.57
CA LEU A 385 -3.81 -17.79 -34.56
C LEU A 385 -4.63 -19.07 -34.77
N SER A 386 -4.45 -19.74 -35.91
CA SER A 386 -5.15 -20.98 -36.23
C SER A 386 -4.60 -22.16 -35.40
N LEU A 387 -5.43 -23.19 -35.21
CA LEU A 387 -5.08 -24.42 -34.50
C LEU A 387 -3.78 -25.05 -35.04
N LEU A 388 -3.65 -25.10 -36.37
CA LEU A 388 -2.51 -25.67 -37.09
C LEU A 388 -1.21 -24.88 -36.85
N ASN A 389 -1.29 -23.55 -36.83
CA ASN A 389 -0.13 -22.70 -36.56
C ASN A 389 0.29 -22.78 -35.09
N ALA A 390 -0.66 -22.92 -34.16
CA ALA A 390 -0.37 -23.13 -32.74
C ALA A 390 0.37 -24.46 -32.49
N LEU A 391 0.00 -25.55 -33.17
CA LEU A 391 0.68 -26.84 -33.06
C LEU A 391 2.10 -26.80 -33.64
N LYS A 392 2.29 -26.20 -34.83
CA LYS A 392 3.62 -25.98 -35.43
C LYS A 392 4.53 -25.09 -34.58
N MET A 393 3.94 -24.12 -33.88
CA MET A 393 4.68 -23.27 -32.94
C MET A 393 5.11 -24.02 -31.69
N LEU A 394 4.30 -24.96 -31.20
CA LEU A 394 4.68 -25.80 -30.06
C LEU A 394 5.69 -26.89 -30.46
N SER A 395 5.61 -27.46 -31.67
CA SER A 395 6.57 -28.47 -32.17
C SER A 395 7.96 -27.88 -32.43
N SER A 396 8.04 -26.65 -32.96
CA SER A 396 9.31 -25.92 -33.16
C SER A 396 10.00 -25.46 -31.87
N CYS A 397 9.35 -25.64 -30.71
CA CYS A 397 9.94 -25.36 -29.39
C CYS A 397 10.69 -26.57 -28.77
N ASN A 398 10.97 -27.62 -29.55
CA ASN A 398 11.67 -28.84 -29.12
C ASN A 398 11.03 -29.53 -27.91
N GLY A 399 9.69 -29.53 -27.82
CA GLY A 399 8.98 -30.07 -26.67
C GLY A 399 8.79 -31.59 -26.73
N SER A 400 8.96 -32.28 -25.59
CA SER A 400 8.69 -33.71 -25.44
C SER A 400 7.51 -33.97 -24.48
N PHE A 401 6.71 -34.98 -24.80
CA PHE A 401 5.63 -35.43 -23.92
C PHE A 401 6.18 -36.38 -22.87
N LEU A 402 5.87 -36.11 -21.60
CA LEU A 402 6.20 -37.00 -20.49
C LEU A 402 4.94 -37.35 -19.70
N LYS A 403 4.94 -38.55 -19.11
CA LYS A 403 3.97 -38.91 -18.08
C LYS A 403 4.25 -38.12 -16.81
N ASP A 404 3.19 -37.60 -16.22
CA ASP A 404 3.23 -36.76 -15.03
C ASP A 404 3.11 -37.60 -13.76
N GLU A 405 4.22 -38.22 -13.34
CA GLU A 405 4.27 -39.11 -12.17
C GLU A 405 4.10 -38.38 -10.82
N LEU A 406 4.10 -37.04 -10.80
CA LEU A 406 4.10 -36.20 -9.59
C LEU A 406 2.88 -35.26 -9.48
N ALA A 407 1.72 -35.63 -10.06
CA ALA A 407 0.53 -34.79 -10.11
C ALA A 407 0.03 -34.35 -8.70
N ILE A 408 0.26 -33.09 -8.31
CA ILE A 408 -0.28 -32.48 -7.07
C ILE A 408 -1.35 -31.46 -7.48
N SER A 409 -2.61 -31.66 -7.05
CA SER A 409 -3.72 -30.75 -7.35
C SER A 409 -3.82 -29.61 -6.32
N ARG A 410 -4.15 -28.39 -6.78
CA ARG A 410 -4.47 -27.24 -5.91
C ARG A 410 -5.99 -27.07 -5.82
N LYS A 411 -6.55 -26.93 -4.60
CA LYS A 411 -7.93 -26.43 -4.43
C LYS A 411 -7.92 -24.89 -4.41
N PRO A 412 -8.75 -24.20 -5.23
CA PRO A 412 -8.83 -22.73 -5.22
C PRO A 412 -9.48 -22.19 -3.93
N SER A 413 -9.00 -21.05 -3.42
CA SER A 413 -9.59 -20.36 -2.26
C SER A 413 -10.92 -19.71 -2.64
N LYS A 414 -11.97 -19.93 -1.83
CA LYS A 414 -13.33 -19.40 -2.06
C LYS A 414 -13.46 -17.95 -1.58
N SER A 415 -14.29 -17.16 -2.24
CA SER A 415 -14.58 -15.78 -1.80
C SER A 415 -15.41 -15.78 -0.49
N PRO A 416 -15.34 -14.72 0.35
CA PRO A 416 -16.18 -14.62 1.56
C PRO A 416 -17.68 -14.81 1.28
N GLN A 417 -18.16 -14.29 0.15
CA GLN A 417 -19.55 -14.46 -0.28
C GLN A 417 -19.87 -15.91 -0.62
N THR A 418 -18.96 -16.60 -1.31
CA THR A 418 -19.10 -18.03 -1.63
C THR A 418 -19.11 -18.87 -0.36
N VAL A 419 -18.17 -18.62 0.56
CA VAL A 419 -18.11 -19.30 1.86
C VAL A 419 -19.38 -19.04 2.66
N MET A 420 -19.85 -17.80 2.72
CA MET A 420 -21.09 -17.44 3.41
C MET A 420 -22.28 -18.18 2.82
N LYS A 421 -22.43 -18.17 1.49
CA LYS A 421 -23.54 -18.82 0.81
C LYS A 421 -23.55 -20.33 1.07
N GLU A 422 -22.38 -20.98 1.06
CA GLU A 422 -22.26 -22.41 1.37
C GLU A 422 -22.61 -22.73 2.83
N LEU A 423 -22.04 -21.99 3.78
CA LEU A 423 -22.31 -22.19 5.21
C LEU A 423 -23.77 -21.93 5.55
N VAL A 424 -24.35 -20.85 5.02
CA VAL A 424 -25.75 -20.52 5.27
C VAL A 424 -26.69 -21.48 4.54
N SER A 425 -26.37 -21.94 3.32
CA SER A 425 -27.18 -22.97 2.63
C SER A 425 -27.28 -24.24 3.46
N SER A 426 -26.16 -24.72 4.00
CA SER A 426 -26.13 -25.90 4.85
C SER A 426 -26.96 -25.73 6.14
N LEU A 427 -26.94 -24.53 6.75
CA LEU A 427 -27.80 -24.20 7.89
C LEU A 427 -29.30 -24.23 7.50
N LEU A 428 -29.66 -23.60 6.38
CA LEU A 428 -31.05 -23.57 5.91
C LEU A 428 -31.58 -24.97 5.61
N GLU A 429 -30.78 -25.82 4.97
CA GLU A 429 -31.12 -27.23 4.71
C GLU A 429 -31.35 -27.99 6.01
N THR A 430 -30.46 -27.85 6.99
CA THR A 430 -30.55 -28.51 8.30
C THR A 430 -31.80 -28.08 9.08
N LYS A 431 -32.21 -26.80 8.94
CA LYS A 431 -33.37 -26.23 9.61
C LYS A 431 -34.67 -26.32 8.80
N GLY A 432 -34.65 -26.94 7.61
CA GLY A 432 -35.82 -27.09 6.74
C GLY A 432 -36.35 -25.77 6.16
N MET A 433 -35.48 -24.78 5.96
CA MET A 433 -35.84 -23.43 5.56
C MET A 433 -35.76 -23.20 4.03
N PRO A 434 -36.52 -22.24 3.48
CA PRO A 434 -36.53 -21.97 2.04
C PRO A 434 -35.18 -21.46 1.50
N SER A 435 -34.66 -22.07 0.43
CA SER A 435 -33.39 -21.66 -0.22
C SER A 435 -33.43 -20.24 -0.82
N ARG A 436 -34.61 -19.71 -1.15
CA ARG A 436 -34.81 -18.31 -1.60
C ARG A 436 -34.24 -17.27 -0.62
N LEU A 437 -34.12 -17.62 0.65
CA LEU A 437 -33.53 -16.75 1.67
C LEU A 437 -32.08 -16.35 1.32
N LEU A 438 -31.33 -17.22 0.61
CA LEU A 438 -29.96 -16.93 0.18
C LEU A 438 -29.83 -15.69 -0.73
N GLU A 439 -30.91 -15.25 -1.38
CA GLU A 439 -30.94 -14.01 -2.18
C GLU A 439 -30.83 -12.74 -1.32
N GLN A 440 -31.09 -12.85 -0.01
CA GLN A 440 -31.03 -11.74 0.95
C GLN A 440 -29.67 -11.61 1.63
N LEU A 441 -28.69 -12.45 1.28
CA LEU A 441 -27.34 -12.36 1.80
C LEU A 441 -26.66 -11.05 1.34
N PRO A 442 -25.78 -10.48 2.18
CA PRO A 442 -25.09 -9.24 1.87
C PRO A 442 -24.08 -9.40 0.74
N THR A 443 -24.13 -8.50 -0.23
CA THR A 443 -23.13 -8.37 -1.30
C THR A 443 -22.04 -7.35 -0.96
N ARG A 444 -22.29 -6.48 0.02
CA ARG A 444 -21.36 -5.46 0.54
C ARG A 444 -21.58 -5.26 2.03
N TRP A 445 -20.56 -4.78 2.72
CA TRP A 445 -20.60 -4.44 4.14
C TRP A 445 -19.58 -3.34 4.44
N GLU A 446 -19.74 -2.69 5.59
CA GLU A 446 -18.81 -1.67 6.10
C GLU A 446 -18.00 -2.26 7.26
N THR A 447 -16.84 -1.67 7.55
CA THR A 447 -16.01 -2.06 8.69
C THR A 447 -15.75 -0.83 9.54
N LEU A 448 -16.04 -0.93 10.84
CA LEU A 448 -15.77 0.11 11.82
C LEU A 448 -14.99 -0.50 12.98
N GLY A 449 -13.69 -0.26 13.00
CA GLY A 449 -12.78 -0.97 13.89
C GLY A 449 -12.80 -2.46 13.58
N ASP A 450 -13.14 -3.26 14.57
CA ASP A 450 -13.28 -4.71 14.53
C ASP A 450 -14.74 -5.19 14.35
N ILE A 451 -15.71 -4.27 14.22
CA ILE A 451 -17.11 -4.62 13.87
C ILE A 451 -17.30 -4.56 12.35
N ILE A 452 -17.89 -5.62 11.79
CA ILE A 452 -18.49 -5.56 10.45
C ILE A 452 -19.95 -5.12 10.55
N ILE A 453 -20.31 -4.08 9.78
CA ILE A 453 -21.65 -3.53 9.70
C ILE A 453 -22.32 -4.01 8.42
N LEU A 454 -23.35 -4.84 8.59
CA LEU A 454 -24.18 -5.38 7.53
C LEU A 454 -25.24 -4.34 7.09
N PRO A 455 -25.54 -4.23 5.79
CA PRO A 455 -26.60 -3.35 5.32
C PRO A 455 -27.96 -3.73 5.90
N LYS A 456 -28.78 -2.74 6.25
CA LYS A 456 -30.18 -2.94 6.67
C LYS A 456 -31.06 -3.62 5.62
N THR A 457 -30.56 -3.72 4.37
CA THR A 457 -31.28 -4.31 3.25
C THR A 457 -31.18 -5.83 3.20
N CYS A 458 -30.35 -6.44 4.04
CA CYS A 458 -30.10 -7.88 4.09
C CYS A 458 -30.88 -8.52 5.25
N PHE A 459 -31.08 -9.84 5.19
CA PHE A 459 -31.76 -10.61 6.23
C PHE A 459 -33.12 -10.02 6.66
N LYS A 460 -33.98 -9.68 5.69
CA LYS A 460 -35.26 -8.99 5.95
C LYS A 460 -36.39 -9.93 6.34
N ASP A 461 -36.34 -11.18 5.88
CA ASP A 461 -37.38 -12.16 6.18
C ASP A 461 -37.40 -12.49 7.68
N PRO A 462 -38.55 -12.42 8.37
CA PRO A 462 -38.65 -12.75 9.80
C PRO A 462 -38.17 -14.16 10.14
N LEU A 463 -38.17 -15.08 9.17
CA LEU A 463 -37.65 -16.43 9.34
C LEU A 463 -36.17 -16.47 9.78
N TRP A 464 -35.38 -15.45 9.46
CA TRP A 464 -33.98 -15.39 9.91
C TRP A 464 -33.86 -15.32 11.44
N GLU A 465 -34.87 -14.78 12.12
CA GLU A 465 -34.85 -14.65 13.58
C GLU A 465 -34.90 -16.01 14.28
N SER A 466 -35.52 -17.02 13.68
CA SER A 466 -35.59 -18.37 14.27
C SER A 466 -34.27 -19.14 14.23
N VAL A 467 -33.26 -18.62 13.53
CA VAL A 467 -31.94 -19.23 13.39
C VAL A 467 -30.79 -18.25 13.69
N SER A 468 -31.09 -17.12 14.34
CA SER A 468 -30.14 -16.01 14.55
C SER A 468 -28.89 -16.45 15.34
N GLU A 469 -29.09 -17.25 16.40
CA GLU A 469 -28.03 -17.78 17.27
C GLU A 469 -26.99 -18.59 16.49
N GLU A 470 -27.40 -19.45 15.55
CA GLU A 470 -26.46 -20.21 14.72
C GLU A 470 -26.00 -19.46 13.47
N LEU A 471 -26.82 -18.53 12.97
CA LEU A 471 -26.55 -17.77 11.74
C LEU A 471 -25.38 -16.81 11.91
N TRP A 472 -25.40 -15.97 12.95
CA TRP A 472 -24.42 -14.89 13.07
C TRP A 472 -22.97 -15.37 13.22
N PRO A 473 -22.66 -16.44 13.98
CA PRO A 473 -21.32 -17.02 14.01
C PRO A 473 -20.85 -17.51 12.63
N LEU A 474 -21.74 -18.07 11.80
CA LEU A 474 -21.39 -18.51 10.44
C LEU A 474 -21.11 -17.33 9.52
N VAL A 475 -21.94 -16.29 9.59
CA VAL A 475 -21.72 -15.05 8.84
C VAL A 475 -20.39 -14.41 9.26
N ALA A 476 -20.12 -14.31 10.56
CA ALA A 476 -18.88 -13.76 11.10
C ALA A 476 -17.66 -14.56 10.63
N LYS A 477 -17.73 -15.90 10.72
CA LYS A 477 -16.70 -16.81 10.21
C LYS A 477 -16.44 -16.61 8.72
N SER A 478 -17.49 -16.49 7.90
CA SER A 478 -17.34 -16.29 6.45
C SER A 478 -16.67 -14.97 6.09
N LEU A 479 -16.84 -13.95 6.92
CA LEU A 479 -16.28 -12.61 6.74
C LEU A 479 -14.95 -12.41 7.50
N SER A 480 -14.46 -13.43 8.21
CA SER A 480 -13.30 -13.32 9.09
C SER A 480 -13.44 -12.21 10.14
N ALA A 481 -14.65 -12.07 10.71
CA ALA A 481 -14.98 -11.09 11.74
C ALA A 481 -15.29 -11.76 13.09
N GLN A 482 -15.06 -11.03 14.17
CA GLN A 482 -15.43 -11.45 15.52
C GLN A 482 -16.77 -10.85 15.97
N ARG A 483 -17.11 -9.66 15.45
CA ARG A 483 -18.32 -8.94 15.81
C ARG A 483 -19.08 -8.48 14.57
N LEU A 484 -20.41 -8.54 14.67
CA LEU A 484 -21.32 -8.15 13.61
C LEU A 484 -22.35 -7.17 14.14
N ALA A 485 -22.69 -6.19 13.32
CA ALA A 485 -23.79 -5.28 13.58
C ALA A 485 -24.61 -5.08 12.31
N ARG A 486 -25.86 -4.65 12.46
CA ARG A 486 -26.75 -4.23 11.39
C ARG A 486 -26.86 -2.72 11.38
N GLN A 487 -26.76 -2.13 10.19
CA GLN A 487 -26.85 -0.69 9.99
C GLN A 487 -28.19 -0.14 10.49
N GLY A 488 -28.14 0.81 11.41
CA GLY A 488 -29.30 1.56 11.90
C GLY A 488 -29.51 2.89 11.15
N LYS A 489 -30.71 3.48 11.30
CA LYS A 489 -30.98 4.85 10.87
C LYS A 489 -30.52 5.83 11.96
N ILE A 490 -29.73 6.83 11.60
CA ILE A 490 -29.38 7.90 12.54
C ILE A 490 -30.63 8.69 12.92
N MET A 491 -30.85 8.88 14.23
CA MET A 491 -32.02 9.58 14.74
C MET A 491 -31.96 11.06 14.34
N PRO A 492 -33.05 11.66 13.84
CA PRO A 492 -33.09 13.07 13.45
C PRO A 492 -33.32 13.99 14.68
N ASN A 493 -32.74 13.62 15.83
CA ASN A 493 -32.74 14.44 17.03
C ASN A 493 -31.49 15.34 17.05
N GLY A 494 -31.41 16.26 18.01
CA GLY A 494 -30.27 17.18 18.12
C GLY A 494 -28.91 16.48 18.30
N THR A 495 -28.90 15.29 18.90
CA THR A 495 -27.69 14.51 19.23
C THR A 495 -27.27 13.51 18.17
N ARG A 496 -28.14 13.22 17.19
CA ARG A 496 -27.91 12.29 16.07
C ARG A 496 -27.52 10.90 16.53
N ASP A 497 -28.29 10.35 17.44
CA ASP A 497 -27.96 9.07 18.05
C ASP A 497 -27.94 7.94 17.01
N SER A 498 -27.00 7.02 17.20
CA SER A 498 -26.94 5.79 16.42
C SER A 498 -28.05 4.84 16.83
N THR A 499 -28.55 4.07 15.86
CA THR A 499 -29.46 2.92 16.10
C THR A 499 -28.84 1.63 15.56
N LEU A 500 -27.51 1.61 15.43
CA LEU A 500 -26.77 0.41 15.04
C LEU A 500 -27.11 -0.72 16.02
N GLU A 501 -27.48 -1.87 15.47
CA GLU A 501 -27.92 -3.03 16.23
C GLU A 501 -26.82 -4.08 16.22
N LEU A 502 -26.38 -4.51 17.40
CA LEU A 502 -25.37 -5.55 17.51
C LEU A 502 -26.02 -6.92 17.26
N LEU A 503 -25.49 -7.66 16.28
CA LEU A 503 -25.94 -9.01 15.94
C LEU A 503 -25.07 -10.08 16.59
N LEU A 504 -23.77 -9.80 16.76
CA LEU A 504 -22.79 -10.67 17.40
C LEU A 504 -21.72 -9.83 18.10
N GLY A 505 -21.46 -10.13 19.37
CA GLY A 505 -20.48 -9.45 20.23
C GLY A 505 -21.10 -8.85 21.50
N ASP A 506 -20.24 -8.40 22.42
CA ASP A 506 -20.68 -8.09 23.80
C ASP A 506 -21.05 -6.62 24.03
N ASN A 507 -20.53 -5.71 23.19
CA ASN A 507 -20.77 -4.27 23.30
C ASN A 507 -20.49 -3.54 21.99
N GLY A 508 -20.90 -2.26 21.92
CA GLY A 508 -20.73 -1.41 20.75
C GLY A 508 -19.43 -0.62 20.68
N TRP A 509 -18.54 -0.72 21.68
CA TRP A 509 -17.29 0.04 21.68
C TRP A 509 -16.35 -0.45 20.58
N VAL A 510 -15.84 0.48 19.79
CA VAL A 510 -14.91 0.26 18.69
C VAL A 510 -13.82 1.32 18.72
N THR A 511 -12.61 0.97 18.30
CA THR A 511 -11.54 1.93 18.05
C THR A 511 -11.24 1.99 16.56
N HIS A 512 -11.44 3.16 15.97
CA HIS A 512 -11.06 3.45 14.59
C HIS A 512 -9.75 4.23 14.55
N HIS A 513 -8.83 3.83 13.69
CA HIS A 513 -7.54 4.50 13.51
C HIS A 513 -7.56 5.28 12.20
N GLU A 514 -7.35 6.59 12.25
CA GLU A 514 -7.31 7.45 11.07
C GLU A 514 -6.20 8.49 11.21
N ASN A 515 -5.30 8.56 10.22
CA ASN A 515 -4.21 9.56 10.17
C ASN A 515 -3.31 9.59 11.43
N GLY A 516 -3.11 8.43 12.08
CA GLY A 516 -2.35 8.33 13.33
C GLY A 516 -3.09 8.88 14.56
N ILE A 517 -4.42 9.02 14.47
CA ILE A 517 -5.31 9.37 15.58
C ILE A 517 -6.23 8.18 15.87
N ARG A 518 -6.45 7.92 17.15
CA ARG A 518 -7.40 6.91 17.64
C ARG A 518 -8.75 7.56 17.95
N TYR A 519 -9.82 7.00 17.41
CA TYR A 519 -11.20 7.38 17.69
C TYR A 519 -11.95 6.18 18.24
N SER A 520 -12.11 6.16 19.56
CA SER A 520 -12.92 5.24 20.33
C SER A 520 -14.34 5.81 20.46
N LEU A 521 -15.36 4.99 20.19
CA LEU A 521 -16.77 5.33 20.40
C LEU A 521 -17.60 4.08 20.62
N ASP A 522 -18.76 4.23 21.26
CA ASP A 522 -19.82 3.22 21.21
C ASP A 522 -20.64 3.41 19.94
N ALA A 523 -20.44 2.55 18.94
CA ALA A 523 -21.10 2.62 17.64
C ALA A 523 -22.62 2.39 17.72
N THR A 524 -23.13 1.82 18.81
CA THR A 524 -24.58 1.64 19.05
C THR A 524 -25.24 2.90 19.61
N LYS A 525 -24.45 3.87 20.07
CA LYS A 525 -24.94 5.11 20.69
C LYS A 525 -24.55 6.37 19.91
N CYS A 526 -23.32 6.39 19.39
CA CYS A 526 -22.75 7.54 18.71
C CYS A 526 -22.69 7.33 17.20
N MET A 527 -23.08 8.35 16.44
CA MET A 527 -22.87 8.35 14.99
C MET A 527 -21.38 8.50 14.66
N PHE A 528 -20.87 7.63 13.78
CA PHE A 528 -19.54 7.76 13.18
C PHE A 528 -19.61 8.37 11.77
N SER A 529 -18.90 9.48 11.51
CA SER A 529 -18.82 10.07 10.18
C SER A 529 -17.45 9.84 9.54
N SER A 530 -17.34 8.80 8.70
CA SER A 530 -16.13 8.50 7.93
C SER A 530 -15.87 9.51 6.80
N GLY A 531 -16.92 10.19 6.33
CA GLY A 531 -16.87 10.98 5.10
C GLY A 531 -16.17 12.34 5.21
N ASN A 532 -15.69 12.78 6.38
CA ASN A 532 -15.01 14.08 6.55
C ASN A 532 -13.49 13.95 6.62
N ARG A 533 -12.93 12.87 6.07
CA ARG A 533 -11.51 12.54 6.18
C ARG A 533 -10.57 13.61 5.59
N SER A 534 -10.89 14.16 4.43
CA SER A 534 -10.11 15.24 3.82
C SER A 534 -10.09 16.49 4.70
N GLU A 535 -11.24 16.85 5.27
CA GLU A 535 -11.35 18.04 6.12
C GLU A 535 -10.67 17.87 7.48
N LYS A 536 -10.78 16.68 8.10
CA LYS A 536 -10.01 16.36 9.31
C LYS A 536 -8.50 16.45 9.07
N LEU A 537 -8.04 16.01 7.89
CA LEU A 537 -6.64 16.14 7.49
C LEU A 537 -6.25 17.61 7.30
N ARG A 538 -7.09 18.42 6.63
CA ARG A 538 -6.87 19.87 6.43
C ARG A 538 -6.75 20.60 7.77
N MET A 539 -7.70 20.36 8.69
CA MET A 539 -7.66 20.94 10.04
C MET A 539 -6.37 20.57 10.78
N GLY A 540 -5.92 19.33 10.65
CA GLY A 540 -4.65 18.86 11.22
C GLY A 540 -3.39 19.44 10.58
N GLN A 541 -3.47 20.06 9.41
CA GLN A 541 -2.33 20.70 8.72
C GLN A 541 -2.17 22.18 9.05
N LEU A 542 -3.12 22.77 9.77
CA LEU A 542 -3.02 24.14 10.25
C LEU A 542 -1.89 24.25 11.28
N ASN A 543 -1.26 25.42 11.39
CA ASN A 543 -0.30 25.69 12.47
C ASN A 543 -1.03 26.43 13.60
N CYS A 544 -1.38 25.70 14.66
CA CYS A 544 -2.13 26.22 15.80
C CYS A 544 -1.28 26.28 17.09
N ARG A 545 0.06 26.20 17.01
CA ARG A 545 0.96 26.05 18.18
C ARG A 545 0.67 27.00 19.35
N ASP A 546 0.33 28.25 19.03
CA ASP A 546 0.08 29.31 20.01
C ASP A 546 -1.42 29.68 20.11
N GLU A 547 -2.29 28.93 19.43
CA GLU A 547 -3.71 29.22 19.31
C GLU A 547 -4.54 28.43 20.32
N VAL A 548 -5.50 29.12 20.94
CA VAL A 548 -6.62 28.50 21.68
C VAL A 548 -7.79 28.31 20.71
N VAL A 549 -8.26 27.07 20.58
CA VAL A 549 -9.38 26.72 19.72
C VAL A 549 -10.63 26.45 20.56
N VAL A 550 -11.79 26.87 20.07
CA VAL A 550 -13.10 26.46 20.61
C VAL A 550 -13.83 25.65 19.54
N ASP A 551 -14.09 24.38 19.80
CA ASP A 551 -14.97 23.54 18.97
C ASP A 551 -16.37 23.54 19.59
N LEU A 552 -17.36 24.07 18.87
CA LEU A 552 -18.74 24.20 19.38
C LEU A 552 -19.58 22.93 19.21
N PHE A 553 -19.08 21.95 18.45
CA PHE A 553 -19.78 20.70 18.14
C PHE A 553 -18.79 19.53 18.09
N ALA A 554 -18.14 19.27 19.23
CA ALA A 554 -16.97 18.40 19.28
C ALA A 554 -17.27 16.94 18.89
N GLY A 555 -18.48 16.44 19.15
CA GLY A 555 -18.82 15.03 19.00
C GLY A 555 -17.88 14.15 19.82
N ILE A 556 -17.38 13.09 19.19
CA ILE A 556 -16.33 12.24 19.77
C ILE A 556 -14.92 12.84 19.66
N GLY A 557 -14.81 14.09 19.20
CA GLY A 557 -13.55 14.80 18.96
C GLY A 557 -13.12 14.84 17.50
N TYR A 558 -14.07 14.91 16.56
CA TYR A 558 -13.78 14.85 15.13
C TYR A 558 -12.75 15.89 14.67
N PHE A 559 -12.82 17.11 15.20
CA PHE A 559 -11.87 18.19 14.91
C PHE A 559 -10.99 18.53 16.11
N VAL A 560 -11.50 18.36 17.34
CA VAL A 560 -10.71 18.50 18.58
C VAL A 560 -9.41 17.71 18.53
N ILE A 561 -9.45 16.42 18.19
CA ILE A 561 -8.25 15.58 18.22
C ILE A 561 -7.27 15.96 17.09
N PRO A 562 -7.70 16.21 15.83
CA PRO A 562 -6.82 16.78 14.80
C PRO A 562 -6.15 18.10 15.21
N PHE A 563 -6.89 19.03 15.82
CA PHE A 563 -6.32 20.29 16.31
C PHE A 563 -5.23 20.04 17.36
N LEU A 564 -5.47 19.14 18.31
CA LEU A 564 -4.53 18.87 19.39
C LEU A 564 -3.30 18.06 18.95
N VAL A 565 -3.50 17.01 18.15
CA VAL A 565 -2.46 16.02 17.81
C VAL A 565 -1.64 16.45 16.59
N LYS A 566 -2.27 17.07 15.58
CA LYS A 566 -1.62 17.36 14.30
C LYS A 566 -1.38 18.85 14.10
N ALA A 567 -2.40 19.69 14.34
CA ALA A 567 -2.25 21.14 14.25
C ALA A 567 -1.46 21.74 15.42
N ASN A 568 -1.23 20.94 16.46
CA ASN A 568 -0.51 21.27 17.69
C ASN A 568 -1.13 22.45 18.45
N ALA A 569 -2.46 22.57 18.46
CA ALA A 569 -3.17 23.62 19.19
C ALA A 569 -2.69 23.75 20.64
N LYS A 570 -2.46 24.99 21.12
CA LYS A 570 -2.04 25.25 22.50
C LYS A 570 -3.04 24.67 23.49
N PHE A 571 -4.32 24.91 23.23
CA PHE A 571 -5.42 24.45 24.06
C PHE A 571 -6.71 24.35 23.23
N VAL A 572 -7.59 23.40 23.55
CA VAL A 572 -8.91 23.29 22.91
C VAL A 572 -10.01 23.22 23.96
N TYR A 573 -11.02 24.08 23.83
CA TYR A 573 -12.31 23.92 24.50
C TYR A 573 -13.25 23.14 23.58
N ALA A 574 -13.75 22.00 24.05
CA ALA A 574 -14.59 21.10 23.27
C ALA A 574 -16.01 21.07 23.84
N CYS A 575 -16.96 21.70 23.16
CA CYS A 575 -18.37 21.72 23.57
C CYS A 575 -19.12 20.53 22.99
N GLU A 576 -19.75 19.73 23.84
CA GLU A 576 -20.55 18.57 23.42
C GLU A 576 -21.69 18.30 24.41
N TRP A 577 -22.88 18.01 23.90
CA TRP A 577 -24.10 17.83 24.71
C TRP A 577 -24.63 16.39 24.72
N ASN A 578 -24.19 15.54 23.79
CA ASN A 578 -24.55 14.13 23.77
C ASN A 578 -23.69 13.40 24.81
N PRO A 579 -24.26 12.87 25.90
CA PRO A 579 -23.50 12.25 26.97
C PRO A 579 -22.67 11.05 26.50
N HIS A 580 -23.12 10.31 25.47
CA HIS A 580 -22.36 9.21 24.89
C HIS A 580 -21.16 9.70 24.08
N ALA A 581 -21.32 10.82 23.35
CA ALA A 581 -20.23 11.42 22.60
C ALA A 581 -19.21 12.08 23.53
N VAL A 582 -19.66 12.69 24.64
CA VAL A 582 -18.79 13.18 25.72
C VAL A 582 -17.93 12.05 26.28
N GLU A 583 -18.52 10.90 26.61
CA GLU A 583 -17.78 9.75 27.14
C GLU A 583 -16.73 9.26 26.13
N ALA A 584 -17.11 9.15 24.85
CA ALA A 584 -16.18 8.83 23.78
C ALA A 584 -15.06 9.89 23.63
N LEU A 585 -15.39 11.17 23.70
CA LEU A 585 -14.44 12.28 23.62
C LEU A 585 -13.43 12.24 24.77
N ARG A 586 -13.86 11.97 26.01
CA ARG A 586 -12.96 11.80 27.16
C ARG A 586 -11.95 10.68 26.93
N ARG A 587 -12.40 9.54 26.40
CA ARG A 587 -11.50 8.44 26.02
C ARG A 587 -10.56 8.85 24.90
N ASN A 588 -11.06 9.56 23.90
CA ASN A 588 -10.24 9.96 22.75
C ASN A 588 -9.16 10.97 23.10
N VAL A 589 -9.41 11.93 23.98
CA VAL A 589 -8.35 12.85 24.44
C VAL A 589 -7.28 12.11 25.25
N HIS A 590 -7.69 11.10 26.03
CA HIS A 590 -6.77 10.27 26.80
C HIS A 590 -5.97 9.31 25.90
N ASP A 591 -6.63 8.57 25.02
CA ASP A 591 -6.03 7.61 24.08
C ASP A 591 -5.06 8.28 23.09
N ASN A 592 -5.17 9.59 22.89
CA ASN A 592 -4.22 10.34 22.05
C ASN A 592 -3.21 11.16 22.86
N ASN A 593 -3.17 11.01 24.19
CA ASN A 593 -2.24 11.70 25.11
C ASN A 593 -2.31 13.24 25.00
N VAL A 594 -3.53 13.81 24.94
CA VAL A 594 -3.76 15.26 24.81
C VAL A 594 -4.77 15.81 25.82
N GLN A 595 -5.06 15.04 26.87
CA GLN A 595 -6.02 15.40 27.91
C GLN A 595 -5.64 16.66 28.70
N ASP A 596 -4.35 16.97 28.81
CA ASP A 596 -3.81 18.15 29.50
C ASP A 596 -4.06 19.46 28.74
N ARG A 597 -4.30 19.37 27.43
CA ARG A 597 -4.55 20.52 26.53
C ARG A 597 -6.01 20.65 26.09
N CYS A 598 -6.92 19.87 26.68
CA CYS A 598 -8.33 19.86 26.29
C CYS A 598 -9.23 20.07 27.50
N MET A 599 -10.22 20.97 27.38
CA MET A 599 -11.32 21.09 28.33
C MET A 599 -12.63 20.74 27.66
N ILE A 600 -13.29 19.69 28.15
CA ILE A 600 -14.60 19.26 27.66
C ILE A 600 -15.68 20.01 28.43
N LEU A 601 -16.56 20.69 27.70
CA LEU A 601 -17.65 21.51 28.22
C LEU A 601 -18.97 20.85 27.87
N GLU A 602 -19.55 20.18 28.86
CA GLU A 602 -20.75 19.36 28.68
C GLU A 602 -22.02 20.21 28.66
N GLY A 603 -22.81 20.06 27.59
CA GLY A 603 -24.11 20.71 27.43
C GLY A 603 -24.19 21.60 26.19
N ASP A 604 -25.28 22.36 26.10
CA ASP A 604 -25.54 23.25 24.96
C ASP A 604 -24.47 24.34 24.88
N ASN A 605 -23.74 24.38 23.76
CA ASN A 605 -22.64 25.32 23.56
C ASN A 605 -23.07 26.79 23.72
N ARG A 606 -24.35 27.13 23.47
CA ARG A 606 -24.87 28.50 23.61
C ARG A 606 -24.89 28.98 25.06
N VAL A 607 -24.82 28.04 26.00
CA VAL A 607 -24.76 28.28 27.44
C VAL A 607 -23.34 28.05 27.96
N THR A 608 -22.68 26.98 27.50
CA THR A 608 -21.45 26.47 28.12
C THR A 608 -20.16 27.00 27.49
N ALA A 609 -20.18 27.44 26.23
CA ALA A 609 -18.98 27.86 25.54
C ALA A 609 -18.32 29.09 26.21
N PRO A 610 -16.97 29.14 26.27
CA PRO A 610 -16.26 30.25 26.85
C PRO A 610 -16.37 31.49 25.96
N LYS A 611 -16.15 32.67 26.55
CA LYS A 611 -16.24 33.96 25.85
C LYS A 611 -14.88 34.66 25.84
N GLY A 612 -14.48 35.24 24.72
CA GLY A 612 -13.27 36.04 24.61
C GLY A 612 -11.96 35.27 24.77
N VAL A 613 -11.92 33.97 24.47
CA VAL A 613 -10.73 33.11 24.69
C VAL A 613 -10.09 32.62 23.41
N ALA A 614 -10.86 32.52 22.32
CA ALA A 614 -10.49 31.76 21.13
C ALA A 614 -9.73 32.62 20.11
N ASP A 615 -8.64 32.09 19.60
CA ASP A 615 -8.01 32.54 18.36
C ASP A 615 -8.74 31.94 17.14
N ARG A 616 -9.37 30.79 17.35
CA ARG A 616 -10.05 30.01 16.31
C ARG A 616 -11.31 29.34 16.84
N VAL A 617 -12.39 29.37 16.08
CA VAL A 617 -13.64 28.68 16.41
C VAL A 617 -14.00 27.70 15.30
N CYS A 618 -14.26 26.44 15.66
CA CYS A 618 -14.71 25.40 14.75
C CYS A 618 -16.22 25.17 14.93
N LEU A 619 -16.97 25.24 13.82
CA LEU A 619 -18.41 25.00 13.77
C LEU A 619 -18.72 23.80 12.88
N GLY A 620 -18.39 22.61 13.37
CA GLY A 620 -18.50 21.32 12.67
C GLY A 620 -19.92 20.74 12.52
N LEU A 621 -20.98 21.56 12.52
CA LEU A 621 -22.37 21.08 12.44
C LEU A 621 -22.93 21.19 11.02
N LEU A 622 -23.46 20.08 10.52
CA LEU A 622 -24.29 20.03 9.31
C LEU A 622 -25.76 19.86 9.70
N PRO A 623 -26.76 20.24 8.89
CA PRO A 623 -26.61 20.95 7.62
C PRO A 623 -26.23 22.43 7.79
N SER A 624 -26.44 23.04 8.96
CA SER A 624 -26.04 24.42 9.25
C SER A 624 -25.72 24.59 10.74
N SER A 625 -24.81 25.52 11.03
CA SER A 625 -24.38 25.92 12.37
C SER A 625 -24.89 27.31 12.80
N GLU A 626 -25.79 27.91 12.01
CA GLU A 626 -26.34 29.26 12.21
C GLU A 626 -26.82 29.54 13.63
N CYS A 627 -27.43 28.54 14.27
CA CYS A 627 -27.93 28.65 15.63
C CYS A 627 -26.85 29.00 16.68
N SER A 628 -25.57 28.83 16.35
CA SER A 628 -24.42 29.06 17.24
C SER A 628 -23.46 30.14 16.73
N TRP A 629 -23.79 30.88 15.66
CA TRP A 629 -22.93 31.96 15.14
C TRP A 629 -22.71 33.08 16.16
N VAL A 630 -23.75 33.45 16.92
CA VAL A 630 -23.63 34.42 18.03
C VAL A 630 -22.67 33.92 19.12
N THR A 631 -22.74 32.63 19.45
CA THR A 631 -21.83 31.98 20.41
C THR A 631 -20.39 32.01 19.90
N ALA A 632 -20.20 31.73 18.62
CA ALA A 632 -18.88 31.69 18.01
C ALA A 632 -18.21 33.08 17.96
N VAL A 633 -18.97 34.14 17.62
CA VAL A 633 -18.47 35.52 17.71
C VAL A 633 -18.12 35.89 19.15
N LYS A 634 -18.92 35.46 20.13
CA LYS A 634 -18.64 35.66 21.57
C LYS A 634 -17.39 34.92 22.05
N ALA A 635 -17.08 33.77 21.47
CA ALA A 635 -15.94 32.95 21.86
C ALA A 635 -14.60 33.53 21.41
N LEU A 636 -14.57 34.20 20.25
CA LEU A 636 -13.39 34.87 19.73
C LEU A 636 -12.91 35.99 20.66
N ARG A 637 -11.58 36.16 20.72
CA ARG A 637 -10.95 37.28 21.43
C ARG A 637 -11.28 38.61 20.76
N VAL A 638 -11.13 39.71 21.49
CA VAL A 638 -11.43 41.08 20.98
C VAL A 638 -10.53 41.46 19.81
N GLU A 639 -9.33 40.87 19.73
CA GLU A 639 -8.37 41.00 18.63
C GLU A 639 -8.79 40.21 17.36
N GLY A 640 -9.94 39.54 17.39
CA GLY A 640 -10.44 38.74 16.28
C GLY A 640 -9.85 37.33 16.22
N GLY A 641 -9.95 36.71 15.05
CA GLY A 641 -9.55 35.31 14.84
C GLY A 641 -10.12 34.70 13.56
N ILE A 642 -10.14 33.36 13.48
CA ILE A 642 -10.72 32.62 12.34
C ILE A 642 -11.88 31.74 12.80
N MET A 643 -12.95 31.69 12.01
CA MET A 643 -14.07 30.76 12.19
C MET A 643 -14.12 29.77 11.04
N HIS A 644 -14.20 28.47 11.33
CA HIS A 644 -14.41 27.41 10.34
C HIS A 644 -15.88 26.99 10.35
N ILE A 645 -16.65 27.43 9.35
CA ILE A 645 -18.10 27.28 9.33
C ILE A 645 -18.50 26.21 8.32
N HIS A 646 -19.06 25.10 8.82
CA HIS A 646 -19.53 24.00 7.98
C HIS A 646 -20.98 24.24 7.54
N GLY A 647 -21.30 23.84 6.31
CA GLY A 647 -22.66 23.90 5.78
C GLY A 647 -22.92 22.91 4.65
N ASN A 648 -24.17 22.45 4.55
CA ASN A 648 -24.69 21.75 3.37
C ASN A 648 -25.38 22.79 2.48
N VAL A 649 -24.85 23.00 1.28
CA VAL A 649 -25.24 24.09 0.39
C VAL A 649 -25.62 23.53 -0.97
N ASN A 650 -26.69 24.07 -1.56
CA ASN A 650 -27.04 23.74 -2.94
C ASN A 650 -25.94 24.29 -3.88
N ASP A 651 -25.50 23.50 -4.87
CA ASP A 651 -24.43 23.91 -5.77
C ASP A 651 -24.74 25.21 -6.56
N SER A 652 -26.02 25.50 -6.79
CA SER A 652 -26.49 26.74 -7.41
C SER A 652 -26.50 27.96 -6.46
N ASP A 653 -26.50 27.74 -5.14
CA ASP A 653 -26.60 28.80 -4.12
C ASP A 653 -25.26 29.13 -3.46
N GLU A 654 -24.16 28.52 -3.91
CA GLU A 654 -22.85 28.57 -3.25
C GLU A 654 -22.40 30.02 -2.96
N THR A 655 -22.38 30.90 -3.96
CA THR A 655 -21.97 32.31 -3.80
C THR A 655 -22.86 33.06 -2.82
N ARG A 656 -24.19 32.89 -2.94
CA ARG A 656 -25.16 33.57 -2.07
C ARG A 656 -25.01 33.14 -0.62
N TRP A 657 -24.72 31.86 -0.38
CA TRP A 657 -24.48 31.35 0.96
C TRP A 657 -23.21 31.96 1.57
N LEU A 658 -22.12 32.07 0.80
CA LEU A 658 -20.86 32.68 1.27
C LEU A 658 -21.05 34.15 1.65
N ASP A 659 -21.75 34.93 0.82
CA ASP A 659 -22.05 36.34 1.11
C ASP A 659 -22.88 36.48 2.39
N ASN A 660 -23.92 35.63 2.54
CA ASN A 660 -24.77 35.63 3.73
C ASN A 660 -24.00 35.28 5.01
N VAL A 661 -23.03 34.35 4.94
CA VAL A 661 -22.16 34.02 6.09
C VAL A 661 -21.36 35.25 6.51
N VAL A 662 -20.65 35.91 5.58
CA VAL A 662 -19.81 37.08 5.90
C VAL A 662 -20.67 38.25 6.43
N GLU A 663 -21.79 38.53 5.79
CA GLU A 663 -22.72 39.59 6.21
C GLU A 663 -23.28 39.32 7.60
N SER A 664 -23.72 38.09 7.85
CA SER A 664 -24.29 37.71 9.15
C SER A 664 -23.26 37.81 10.27
N ILE A 665 -22.05 37.30 10.07
CA ILE A 665 -20.98 37.41 11.08
C ILE A 665 -20.61 38.89 11.33
N SER A 666 -20.54 39.71 10.29
CA SER A 666 -20.32 41.16 10.41
C SER A 666 -21.41 41.85 11.22
N ASN A 667 -22.68 41.54 10.93
CA ASN A 667 -23.82 42.12 11.65
C ASN A 667 -23.88 41.67 13.12
N ILE A 668 -23.57 40.41 13.40
CA ILE A 668 -23.48 39.88 14.77
C ILE A 668 -22.35 40.56 15.54
N ALA A 669 -21.18 40.76 14.92
CA ALA A 669 -20.05 41.44 15.54
C ALA A 669 -20.39 42.90 15.89
N LYS A 670 -21.03 43.64 14.98
CA LYS A 670 -21.48 45.03 15.22
C LYS A 670 -22.51 45.13 16.35
N ALA A 671 -23.40 44.15 16.46
CA ALA A 671 -24.41 44.09 17.51
C ALA A 671 -23.86 43.60 18.88
N HIS A 672 -22.57 43.25 18.97
CA HIS A 672 -22.00 42.63 20.16
C HIS A 672 -21.66 43.66 21.27
N GLY A 673 -22.51 43.77 22.29
CA GLY A 673 -22.27 44.64 23.46
C GLY A 673 -22.56 46.12 23.19
N LYS A 674 -22.38 46.99 24.20
CA LYS A 674 -22.76 48.42 24.10
C LYS A 674 -21.94 49.23 23.08
N ASN A 675 -20.73 48.76 22.73
CA ASN A 675 -19.83 49.44 21.78
C ASN A 675 -19.60 48.65 20.48
N GLY A 676 -20.20 47.45 20.33
CA GLY A 676 -19.92 46.55 19.21
C GLY A 676 -18.49 45.99 19.20
N LEU A 677 -18.25 44.95 18.41
CA LEU A 677 -16.91 44.57 17.99
C LEU A 677 -16.63 45.21 16.62
N SER A 678 -15.68 46.14 16.58
CA SER A 678 -15.25 46.79 15.34
C SER A 678 -14.33 45.86 14.56
N TRP A 679 -14.91 44.85 13.89
CA TRP A 679 -14.16 43.92 13.06
C TRP A 679 -14.44 44.13 11.57
N ASN A 680 -13.37 44.09 10.77
CA ASN A 680 -13.42 43.78 9.36
C ASN A 680 -13.53 42.25 9.22
N VAL A 681 -14.68 41.78 8.70
CA VAL A 681 -14.98 40.37 8.48
C VAL A 681 -14.81 40.06 7.00
N SER A 682 -13.99 39.05 6.70
CA SER A 682 -13.65 38.69 5.32
C SER A 682 -13.57 37.18 5.16
N LEU A 683 -13.85 36.71 3.95
CA LEU A 683 -13.68 35.32 3.57
C LEU A 683 -12.20 35.05 3.25
N GLU A 684 -11.61 34.04 3.87
CA GLU A 684 -10.19 33.68 3.68
C GLU A 684 -10.04 32.43 2.80
N HIS A 685 -10.89 31.42 2.99
CA HIS A 685 -10.86 30.18 2.22
C HIS A 685 -12.25 29.54 2.11
N VAL A 686 -12.48 28.79 1.03
CA VAL A 686 -13.67 27.94 0.86
C VAL A 686 -13.23 26.54 0.46
N GLU A 687 -13.46 25.59 1.35
CA GLU A 687 -13.18 24.18 1.14
C GLU A 687 -14.43 23.43 0.67
N ARG A 688 -14.28 22.66 -0.42
CA ARG A 688 -15.34 21.83 -0.99
C ARG A 688 -15.10 20.38 -0.60
N VAL A 689 -15.59 19.99 0.58
CA VAL A 689 -15.22 18.73 1.22
C VAL A 689 -15.70 17.51 0.44
N LYS A 690 -16.99 17.46 0.11
CA LYS A 690 -17.63 16.35 -0.64
C LYS A 690 -19.00 16.72 -1.16
N TRP A 691 -19.51 15.89 -2.06
CA TRP A 691 -20.95 15.81 -2.33
C TRP A 691 -21.66 15.12 -1.15
N TYR A 692 -22.62 15.81 -0.55
CA TYR A 692 -23.46 15.27 0.53
C TYR A 692 -24.68 14.54 -0.05
N GLY A 693 -25.21 15.03 -1.16
CA GLY A 693 -26.31 14.43 -1.92
C GLY A 693 -26.38 15.04 -3.32
N PRO A 694 -27.35 14.61 -4.14
CA PRO A 694 -27.59 15.24 -5.44
C PRO A 694 -27.75 16.75 -5.29
N HIS A 695 -26.92 17.52 -5.98
CA HIS A 695 -26.89 19.00 -5.93
C HIS A 695 -26.61 19.62 -4.55
N ILE A 696 -26.23 18.84 -3.54
CA ILE A 696 -25.90 19.35 -2.21
C ILE A 696 -24.44 19.06 -1.91
N ARG A 697 -23.67 20.13 -1.65
CA ARG A 697 -22.25 20.08 -1.33
C ARG A 697 -22.03 20.39 0.15
N HIS A 698 -21.16 19.63 0.80
CA HIS A 698 -20.62 20.01 2.11
C HIS A 698 -19.47 21.00 1.87
N LEU A 699 -19.66 22.23 2.32
CA LEU A 699 -18.68 23.31 2.30
C LEU A 699 -18.16 23.62 3.70
N VAL A 700 -16.92 24.09 3.76
CA VAL A 700 -16.38 24.77 4.94
C VAL A 700 -15.83 26.10 4.51
N VAL A 701 -16.28 27.19 5.13
CA VAL A 701 -15.76 28.53 4.89
C VAL A 701 -14.93 28.97 6.08
N ASP A 702 -13.73 29.46 5.80
CA ASP A 702 -12.83 30.04 6.78
C ASP A 702 -13.04 31.55 6.76
N VAL A 703 -13.65 32.09 7.82
CA VAL A 703 -13.98 33.51 7.97
C VAL A 703 -12.99 34.17 8.90
N ARG A 704 -12.28 35.18 8.41
CA ARG A 704 -11.33 35.98 9.20
C ARG A 704 -12.01 37.22 9.75
N CYS A 705 -11.90 37.42 11.05
CA CYS A 705 -12.29 38.65 11.76
C CYS A 705 -11.04 39.39 12.22
N ARG A 706 -10.89 40.67 11.87
CA ARG A 706 -9.76 41.53 12.29
C ARG A 706 -10.27 42.85 12.85
N PRO A 707 -9.67 43.43 13.90
CA PRO A 707 -9.97 44.79 14.36
C PRO A 707 -9.82 45.82 13.23
N ILE A 708 -10.72 46.81 13.22
CA ILE A 708 -10.69 47.98 12.33
C ILE A 708 -9.72 49.02 12.86
#